data_AF-A0A660VYY2-F1
#
_entry.id   AF-A0A660VYY2-F1
#
_cell.length_a   1.000
_cell.length_b   1.000
_cell.length_c   1.000
_cell.angle_alpha   90.00
_cell.angle_beta   90.00
_cell.angle_gamma   90.00
#
_symmetry.space_group_name_H-M   'P 1'
#
loop_
_entity.id
_entity.type
_entity.pdbx_description
1 polymer ?
#
loop_
_entity_poly.entity_id
_entity_poly.type
_entity_poly.pdbx_seq_one_letter_code
_entity_poly.pdbx_strand_id
1 'polypeptide(L)'
;MMVAATPAALWAQGAADTMHLTDEPGNWFRSDTTGSPLSVITPGDRVDFKIGNCCTNTRHTVTLLVKPEGSTADIDQDSSQKGTLSAEFDLPGVYVLICKIHPYMTAVVAVTDGNGDIPDVTSGSLPYLGHLGVASLPALDVLAVMTTVAATDEDKLAKWDILGPEDEVIPSVPGVGEVWINTQFETVPGQTDDRGVAKPGTITVVDAASMTVEREINGLEADGMWNNPHNMWADFRLETIYNSNWFGKWINKIDRESGEIVDSIKVGEAPTHIITIPVPGSPEFGWLTVPLSADKDMVKVEDGPDGLDIQDSVDTGSGKTHPHGHWLTCGLGDRAIVPNVFKGMGPAGSISVLDTISGQVLAEFEYDADDTLRSALLMPLAVGECHVDGVNTAYVANAVSGFVTVVDVDELSLVTNIPVTLTPDGQSGQDLYHTLQVPIQTPVSPSEQWVATAVLAFTTVPTSTTGSADHVAIIDTSLNEVVAYVPTPAGTHGVNWGAKLGGGYYAYVTNQHANVLTIIDPDPNGDGDGSDAAAVGTLLLANGSDGAGVTDGVGGQGVKPLPLTHDGWVQQTAAMLGSGLLSAEVEGWIGLLTPDQLNPESHHDELNLTVDPLLAGAPATFSALGAEPSQTVHFLFSLAGTGAGPCFGVLGGQCLELLAPFEILTSLPADGVGLANFTLTVPAAAAGLAAHFQAAVAAGDHSILSNTVSHVVH
;
A
#
# COMPACT_ATOMS: atom_id res chain seq x y z
N MET A 1 -11.15 58.64 18.99
CA MET A 1 -10.66 58.46 17.61
C MET A 1 -9.21 57.99 17.73
N MET A 2 -9.01 56.67 17.86
CA MET A 2 -7.71 56.01 17.75
C MET A 2 -7.85 55.05 16.58
N VAL A 3 -7.08 55.31 15.54
CA VAL A 3 -7.06 54.53 14.30
C VAL A 3 -6.29 53.25 14.58
N ALA A 4 -6.93 52.11 14.35
CA ALA A 4 -6.28 50.82 14.30
C ALA A 4 -5.31 50.80 13.12
N ALA A 5 -4.04 50.52 13.40
CA ALA A 5 -3.05 50.24 12.36
C ALA A 5 -3.37 48.88 11.74
N THR A 6 -3.53 48.85 10.42
CA THR A 6 -3.61 47.64 9.60
C THR A 6 -2.26 46.88 9.61
N PRO A 7 -2.25 45.54 9.52
CA PRO A 7 -1.04 44.72 9.65
C PRO A 7 -0.11 44.76 8.41
N ALA A 8 -0.18 45.80 7.58
CA ALA A 8 0.55 45.89 6.31
C ALA A 8 1.96 46.52 6.44
N ALA A 9 2.49 46.70 7.65
CA ALA A 9 3.73 47.46 7.88
C ALA A 9 4.88 46.66 8.54
N LEU A 10 4.80 45.33 8.59
CA LEU A 10 5.89 44.46 9.11
C LEU A 10 6.76 43.80 8.03
N TRP A 11 6.40 43.90 6.74
CA TRP A 11 7.10 43.19 5.64
C TRP A 11 8.09 44.09 4.88
N ALA A 12 8.94 44.84 5.60
CA ALA A 12 9.86 45.79 4.98
C ALA A 12 11.21 45.18 4.54
N GLN A 13 11.53 43.96 4.95
CA GLN A 13 12.67 43.19 4.45
C GLN A 13 12.19 42.09 3.49
N GLY A 14 12.89 41.95 2.35
CA GLY A 14 12.67 40.85 1.41
C GLY A 14 13.06 39.51 2.03
N ALA A 15 12.64 38.41 1.41
CA ALA A 15 13.11 37.08 1.83
C ALA A 15 14.63 37.00 1.65
N ALA A 16 15.32 36.38 2.60
CA ALA A 16 16.75 36.13 2.52
C ALA A 16 17.07 35.07 1.45
N ASP A 17 16.15 34.13 1.24
CA ASP A 17 16.21 33.17 0.15
C ASP A 17 14.80 32.81 -0.34
N THR A 18 14.72 32.19 -1.51
CA THR A 18 13.50 31.60 -2.04
C THR A 18 13.79 30.16 -2.45
N MET A 19 12.99 29.22 -1.94
CA MET A 19 12.98 27.83 -2.40
C MET A 19 11.80 27.60 -3.34
N HIS A 20 12.04 27.07 -4.53
CA HIS A 20 10.99 26.65 -5.45
C HIS A 20 10.69 25.17 -5.25
N LEU A 21 9.42 24.82 -5.09
CA LEU A 21 9.03 23.42 -5.11
C LEU A 21 9.05 22.91 -6.55
N THR A 22 9.81 21.85 -6.76
CA THR A 22 10.06 21.22 -8.06
C THR A 22 9.62 19.77 -8.03
N ASP A 23 9.49 19.19 -9.22
CA ASP A 23 9.25 17.76 -9.39
C ASP A 23 10.59 17.01 -9.65
N GLU A 24 11.73 17.65 -9.37
CA GLU A 24 13.07 17.12 -9.65
C GLU A 24 13.56 16.24 -8.49
N PRO A 25 13.91 14.95 -8.73
CA PRO A 25 14.35 14.03 -7.68
C PRO A 25 15.62 14.51 -6.99
N GLY A 26 15.61 14.51 -5.65
CA GLY A 26 16.72 15.01 -4.83
C GLY A 26 16.86 16.54 -4.83
N ASN A 27 15.99 17.28 -5.54
CA ASN A 27 15.97 18.75 -5.57
C ASN A 27 14.55 19.33 -5.49
N TRP A 28 13.65 18.64 -4.79
CA TRP A 28 12.23 18.97 -4.67
C TRP A 28 11.94 20.34 -4.07
N PHE A 29 12.84 20.82 -3.23
CA PHE A 29 12.90 22.23 -2.83
C PHE A 29 14.21 22.76 -3.39
N ARG A 30 14.17 23.73 -4.29
CA ARG A 30 15.38 24.27 -4.91
C ARG A 30 15.59 25.71 -4.48
N SER A 31 16.61 25.94 -3.66
CA SER A 31 17.04 27.29 -3.26
C SER A 31 17.54 28.09 -4.47
N ASP A 32 17.10 29.35 -4.58
CA ASP A 32 17.62 30.32 -5.55
C ASP A 32 19.09 30.64 -5.30
N THR A 33 19.53 30.54 -4.04
CA THR A 33 20.89 30.89 -3.62
C THR A 33 21.88 29.75 -3.86
N THR A 34 21.51 28.50 -3.52
CA THR A 34 22.42 27.35 -3.59
C THR A 34 22.16 26.43 -4.78
N GLY A 35 20.98 26.48 -5.38
CA GLY A 35 20.54 25.54 -6.42
C GLY A 35 20.22 24.13 -5.90
N SER A 36 20.13 23.94 -4.57
CA SER A 36 19.93 22.64 -3.91
C SER A 36 18.78 22.70 -2.88
N PRO A 37 18.42 21.56 -2.22
CA PRO A 37 17.51 21.53 -1.07
C PRO A 37 17.98 22.25 0.18
N LEU A 38 19.19 22.79 0.20
CA LEU A 38 19.76 23.47 1.34
C LEU A 38 19.74 24.99 1.14
N SER A 39 19.12 25.72 2.06
CA SER A 39 19.30 27.16 2.22
C SER A 39 20.13 27.44 3.47
N VAL A 40 21.05 28.40 3.39
CA VAL A 40 21.89 28.82 4.52
C VAL A 40 21.63 30.30 4.80
N ILE A 41 21.09 30.60 5.99
CA ILE A 41 20.61 31.93 6.38
C ILE A 41 21.11 32.33 7.78
N THR A 42 20.72 33.51 8.24
CA THR A 42 21.00 34.02 9.60
C THR A 42 19.74 34.11 10.46
N PRO A 43 19.85 34.15 11.80
CA PRO A 43 18.68 34.17 12.67
C PRO A 43 17.79 35.41 12.44
N GLY A 44 16.49 35.18 12.34
CA GLY A 44 15.47 36.18 12.03
C GLY A 44 15.21 36.37 10.53
N ASP A 45 15.98 35.70 9.66
CA ASP A 45 15.75 35.75 8.23
C ASP A 45 14.48 34.98 7.84
N ARG A 46 13.84 35.46 6.77
CA ARG A 46 12.68 34.84 6.14
C ARG A 46 13.07 34.03 4.90
N VAL A 47 12.52 32.84 4.74
CA VAL A 47 12.55 32.07 3.47
C VAL A 47 11.16 32.04 2.85
N ASP A 48 11.10 32.25 1.54
CA ASP A 48 9.88 32.06 0.75
C ASP A 48 9.88 30.70 0.05
N PHE A 49 8.79 29.96 0.14
CA PHE A 49 8.57 28.70 -0.54
C PHE A 49 7.55 28.89 -1.66
N LYS A 50 7.98 28.74 -2.91
CA LYS A 50 7.15 28.96 -4.10
C LYS A 50 6.62 27.64 -4.64
N ILE A 51 5.30 27.52 -4.66
CA ILE A 51 4.57 26.35 -5.15
C ILE A 51 3.86 26.71 -6.46
N GLY A 52 4.30 26.12 -7.57
CA GLY A 52 3.76 26.36 -8.91
C GLY A 52 4.71 27.17 -9.81
N ASN A 53 4.15 27.97 -10.72
CA ASN A 53 4.88 28.71 -11.76
C ASN A 53 5.73 27.81 -12.67
N CYS A 54 7.05 27.77 -12.43
CA CYS A 54 8.07 27.18 -13.28
C CYS A 54 8.23 25.67 -13.10
N CYS A 55 7.81 25.11 -11.96
CA CYS A 55 8.59 23.97 -11.45
C CYS A 55 7.77 22.75 -11.04
N THR A 56 6.45 22.90 -10.81
CA THR A 56 5.56 21.79 -10.45
C THR A 56 4.21 21.85 -11.18
N ASN A 57 3.56 20.70 -11.39
CA ASN A 57 2.23 20.60 -12.01
C ASN A 57 1.10 20.55 -10.96
N THR A 58 1.35 20.03 -9.75
CA THR A 58 0.35 19.84 -8.69
C THR A 58 0.42 20.90 -7.58
N ARG A 59 -0.31 20.68 -6.49
CA ARG A 59 -0.28 21.44 -5.24
C ARG A 59 0.60 20.72 -4.22
N HIS A 60 1.19 21.48 -3.32
CA HIS A 60 2.08 20.97 -2.28
C HIS A 60 1.78 21.60 -0.93
N THR A 61 2.44 21.07 0.09
CA THR A 61 2.55 21.66 1.43
C THR A 61 4.03 21.91 1.74
N VAL A 62 4.27 22.68 2.79
CA VAL A 62 5.57 22.95 3.38
C VAL A 62 5.38 22.84 4.89
N THR A 63 5.83 21.73 5.46
CA THR A 63 5.61 21.38 6.86
C THR A 63 6.95 21.21 7.56
N LEU A 64 7.15 21.96 8.64
CA LEU A 64 8.35 21.86 9.45
C LEU A 64 8.31 20.59 10.31
N LEU A 65 9.26 19.69 10.09
CA LEU A 65 9.37 18.41 10.78
C LEU A 65 10.37 18.48 11.94
N VAL A 66 11.61 18.88 11.66
CA VAL A 66 12.68 18.99 12.67
C VAL A 66 13.08 20.44 12.84
N LYS A 67 13.29 20.88 14.09
CA LYS A 67 13.78 22.22 14.42
C LYS A 67 14.63 22.24 15.69
N PRO A 68 15.47 23.27 15.90
CA PRO A 68 16.23 23.46 17.12
C PRO A 68 15.33 23.58 18.37
N GLU A 69 15.80 23.06 19.50
CA GLU A 69 15.07 23.15 20.77
C GLU A 69 14.83 24.62 21.15
N GLY A 70 13.59 24.95 21.52
CA GLY A 70 13.18 26.30 21.89
C GLY A 70 12.87 27.24 20.72
N SER A 71 13.04 26.80 19.47
CA SER A 71 12.64 27.59 18.30
C SER A 71 11.12 27.75 18.21
N THR A 72 10.69 28.98 17.98
CA THR A 72 9.28 29.34 17.77
C THR A 72 8.84 29.28 16.31
N ALA A 73 9.77 29.00 15.39
CA ALA A 73 9.45 28.80 13.98
C ALA A 73 8.40 27.69 13.83
N ASP A 74 7.42 27.97 12.99
CA ASP A 74 6.32 27.07 12.68
C ASP A 74 5.83 27.38 11.27
N ILE A 75 5.69 26.34 10.46
CA ILE A 75 5.11 26.41 9.13
C ILE A 75 4.50 25.04 8.84
N ASP A 76 3.19 25.03 8.66
CA ASP A 76 2.41 23.87 8.29
C ASP A 76 1.09 24.36 7.68
N GLN A 77 0.38 23.50 6.95
CA GLN A 77 -0.88 23.86 6.29
C GLN A 77 -1.93 22.78 6.50
N ASP A 78 -3.18 23.23 6.59
CA ASP A 78 -4.35 22.36 6.69
C ASP A 78 -4.74 21.71 5.36
N SER A 79 -4.05 22.07 4.27
CA SER A 79 -4.35 21.67 2.89
C SER A 79 -3.17 21.93 1.98
N SER A 80 -3.06 21.14 0.90
CA SER A 80 -2.20 21.48 -0.23
C SER A 80 -2.64 22.80 -0.90
N GLN A 81 -1.70 23.55 -1.48
CA GLN A 81 -2.01 24.77 -2.22
C GLN A 81 -0.97 25.12 -3.30
N LYS A 82 -1.26 26.15 -4.11
CA LYS A 82 -0.30 26.85 -4.98
C LYS A 82 -0.04 28.25 -4.43
N GLY A 83 1.07 28.87 -4.80
CA GLY A 83 1.39 30.25 -4.44
C GLY A 83 2.71 30.36 -3.68
N THR A 84 2.74 31.20 -2.65
CA THR A 84 3.94 31.40 -1.83
C THR A 84 3.59 31.26 -0.37
N LEU A 85 4.36 30.44 0.33
CA LEU A 85 4.42 30.33 1.78
C LEU A 85 5.70 30.99 2.27
N SER A 86 5.70 31.48 3.51
CA SER A 86 6.87 32.14 4.09
C SER A 86 7.00 31.76 5.55
N ALA A 87 8.24 31.57 6.01
CA ALA A 87 8.56 31.36 7.41
C ALA A 87 9.80 32.17 7.80
N GLU A 88 9.82 32.67 9.04
CA GLU A 88 11.01 33.24 9.69
C GLU A 88 11.63 32.19 10.59
N PHE A 89 12.97 32.12 10.59
CA PHE A 89 13.72 31.14 11.36
C PHE A 89 14.53 31.84 12.45
N ASP A 90 14.17 31.61 13.70
CA ASP A 90 14.53 32.46 14.83
C ASP A 90 15.80 32.05 15.57
N LEU A 91 16.20 30.78 15.51
CA LEU A 91 17.37 30.26 16.22
C LEU A 91 18.39 29.61 15.26
N PRO A 92 19.70 29.69 15.57
CA PRO A 92 20.72 28.89 14.90
C PRO A 92 20.44 27.38 14.98
N GLY A 93 20.70 26.65 13.90
CA GLY A 93 20.57 25.19 13.82
C GLY A 93 19.96 24.71 12.50
N VAL A 94 19.56 23.44 12.46
CA VAL A 94 19.00 22.79 11.26
C VAL A 94 17.48 22.68 11.39
N TYR A 95 16.80 23.10 10.34
CA TYR A 95 15.35 22.94 10.16
C TYR A 95 15.10 22.03 8.97
N VAL A 96 14.36 20.94 9.17
CA VAL A 96 13.99 20.00 8.10
C VAL A 96 12.51 20.18 7.80
N LEU A 97 12.19 20.43 6.54
CA LEU A 97 10.82 20.59 6.06
C LEU A 97 10.46 19.47 5.08
N ILE A 98 9.19 19.08 5.08
CA ILE A 98 8.64 18.07 4.16
C ILE A 98 7.37 18.56 3.46
N CYS A 99 6.96 17.87 2.39
CA CYS A 99 5.61 17.96 1.86
C CYS A 99 4.74 16.82 2.42
N LYS A 100 3.63 17.09 3.09
CA LYS A 100 2.66 16.07 3.54
C LYS A 100 1.94 15.35 2.39
N ILE A 101 1.92 15.94 1.18
CA ILE A 101 1.38 15.26 -0.01
C ILE A 101 2.40 14.26 -0.54
N HIS A 102 3.69 14.62 -0.54
CA HIS A 102 4.79 13.80 -1.05
C HIS A 102 5.88 13.69 0.04
N PRO A 103 5.72 12.78 1.03
CA PRO A 103 6.47 12.81 2.30
C PRO A 103 8.01 12.74 2.20
N TYR A 104 8.56 12.33 1.06
CA TYR A 104 10.01 12.32 0.82
C TYR A 104 10.56 13.65 0.24
N MET A 105 9.70 14.55 -0.26
CA MET A 105 10.14 15.89 -0.68
C MET A 105 10.69 16.61 0.54
N THR A 106 12.01 16.77 0.60
CA THR A 106 12.70 17.30 1.78
C THR A 106 13.40 18.62 1.46
N ALA A 107 13.31 19.58 2.37
CA ALA A 107 14.07 20.81 2.36
C ALA A 107 14.86 20.97 3.66
N VAL A 108 15.99 21.67 3.59
CA VAL A 108 16.80 22.02 4.76
C VAL A 108 17.03 23.52 4.78
N VAL A 109 16.64 24.16 5.88
CA VAL A 109 17.05 25.53 6.18
C VAL A 109 18.05 25.47 7.33
N ALA A 110 19.31 25.77 7.03
CA ALA A 110 20.38 25.84 8.02
C ALA A 110 20.59 27.30 8.45
N VAL A 111 20.41 27.57 9.73
CA VAL A 111 20.58 28.89 10.32
C VAL A 111 21.92 28.95 11.04
N THR A 112 22.77 29.90 10.63
CA THR A 112 24.11 30.08 11.19
C THR A 112 24.08 30.80 12.55
N ASP A 113 25.12 30.59 13.36
CA ASP A 113 25.34 31.31 14.60
C ASP A 113 26.04 32.67 14.37
N GLY A 114 26.39 33.38 15.45
CA GLY A 114 27.09 34.67 15.36
C GLY A 114 28.51 34.61 14.78
N ASN A 115 29.08 33.41 14.60
CA ASN A 115 30.37 33.16 13.96
C ASN A 115 30.22 32.73 12.49
N GLY A 116 29.00 32.46 12.03
CA GLY A 116 28.70 31.95 10.70
C GLY A 116 28.73 30.42 10.61
N ASP A 117 28.81 29.72 11.73
CA ASP A 117 28.83 28.25 11.79
C ASP A 117 27.39 27.71 11.95
N ILE A 118 27.11 26.52 11.41
CA ILE A 118 25.83 25.83 11.66
C ILE A 118 25.98 24.98 12.93
N PRO A 119 25.20 25.22 13.99
CA PRO A 119 25.29 24.43 15.22
C PRO A 119 24.99 22.95 15.00
N ASP A 120 25.54 22.10 15.86
CA ASP A 120 25.25 20.68 15.93
C ASP A 120 23.74 20.39 16.09
N VAL A 121 23.29 19.29 15.48
CA VAL A 121 21.96 18.73 15.73
C VAL A 121 22.01 17.94 17.02
N THR A 122 21.05 18.16 17.93
CA THR A 122 21.04 17.55 19.26
C THR A 122 19.99 16.44 19.36
N SER A 123 20.18 15.51 20.30
CA SER A 123 19.19 14.48 20.61
C SER A 123 17.88 15.04 21.20
N GLY A 124 17.87 16.31 21.64
CA GLY A 124 16.65 17.00 22.08
C GLY A 124 15.76 17.43 20.90
N SER A 125 16.36 17.80 19.77
CA SER A 125 15.65 18.10 18.53
C SER A 125 15.39 16.86 17.66
N LEU A 126 16.24 15.83 17.79
CA LEU A 126 16.18 14.60 16.99
C LEU A 126 16.54 13.39 17.87
N PRO A 127 15.56 12.77 18.57
CA PRO A 127 15.76 11.64 19.46
C PRO A 127 16.53 10.45 18.86
N TYR A 128 16.45 10.24 17.55
CA TYR A 128 17.26 9.28 16.79
C TYR A 128 18.75 9.28 17.19
N LEU A 129 19.35 10.45 17.43
CA LEU A 129 20.76 10.55 17.84
C LEU A 129 21.04 9.89 19.21
N GLY A 130 20.05 9.91 20.11
CA GLY A 130 20.14 9.23 21.40
C GLY A 130 20.26 7.71 21.25
N HIS A 131 19.58 7.13 20.24
CA HIS A 131 19.68 5.70 19.91
C HIS A 131 21.04 5.34 19.29
N LEU A 132 21.75 6.30 18.69
CA LEU A 132 23.15 6.15 18.28
C LEU A 132 24.14 6.28 19.47
N GLY A 133 23.65 6.60 20.67
CA GLY A 133 24.48 6.78 21.87
C GLY A 133 25.21 8.12 21.94
N VAL A 134 24.77 9.13 21.18
CA VAL A 134 25.37 10.48 21.14
C VAL A 134 24.36 11.56 21.51
N ALA A 135 24.81 12.63 22.17
CA ALA A 135 23.95 13.75 22.55
C ALA A 135 23.79 14.79 21.42
N SER A 136 24.75 14.85 20.50
CA SER A 136 24.72 15.71 19.33
C SER A 136 25.68 15.21 18.25
N LEU A 137 25.47 15.66 17.00
CA LEU A 137 26.38 15.49 15.87
C LEU A 137 26.52 16.81 15.10
N PRO A 138 27.66 17.05 14.44
CA PRO A 138 27.80 18.17 13.51
C PRO A 138 26.68 18.17 12.47
N ALA A 139 26.10 19.34 12.19
CA ALA A 139 24.99 19.45 11.25
C ALA A 139 25.32 18.86 9.87
N LEU A 140 26.53 19.10 9.37
CA LEU A 140 26.95 18.58 8.06
C LEU A 140 27.05 17.04 8.05
N ASP A 141 27.39 16.41 9.17
CA ASP A 141 27.42 14.94 9.26
C ASP A 141 26.00 14.36 9.20
N VAL A 142 25.02 15.03 9.82
CA VAL A 142 23.61 14.64 9.73
C VAL A 142 23.10 14.80 8.30
N LEU A 143 23.38 15.93 7.65
CA LEU A 143 22.95 16.18 6.26
C LEU A 143 23.63 15.24 5.25
N ALA A 144 24.85 14.78 5.54
CA ALA A 144 25.59 13.85 4.68
C ALA A 144 24.91 12.47 4.58
N VAL A 145 24.13 12.07 5.59
CA VAL A 145 23.44 10.77 5.60
C VAL A 145 21.95 10.86 5.25
N MET A 146 21.39 12.05 5.00
CA MET A 146 20.00 12.20 4.57
C MET A 146 19.83 11.82 3.10
N THR A 147 19.15 10.72 2.82
CA THR A 147 18.98 10.12 1.47
C THR A 147 18.28 11.05 0.48
N THR A 148 17.35 11.86 0.98
CA THR A 148 16.54 12.79 0.18
C THR A 148 17.28 14.08 -0.20
N VAL A 149 18.38 14.43 0.49
CA VAL A 149 19.15 15.64 0.18
C VAL A 149 20.26 15.29 -0.82
N ALA A 150 19.89 15.09 -2.08
CA ALA A 150 20.79 14.57 -3.12
C ALA A 150 20.66 15.32 -4.46
N ALA A 151 21.04 16.60 -4.46
CA ALA A 151 20.82 17.49 -5.61
C ALA A 151 21.63 17.09 -6.85
N THR A 152 22.88 16.66 -6.65
CA THR A 152 23.81 16.34 -7.73
C THR A 152 23.97 14.84 -7.93
N ASP A 153 24.54 14.43 -9.07
CA ASP A 153 24.87 13.04 -9.32
C ASP A 153 25.92 12.51 -8.34
N GLU A 154 26.84 13.37 -7.89
CA GLU A 154 27.83 13.02 -6.86
C GLU A 154 27.14 12.73 -5.52
N ASP A 155 26.15 13.54 -5.14
CA ASP A 155 25.38 13.29 -3.92
C ASP A 155 24.57 12.00 -4.03
N LYS A 156 23.96 11.73 -5.18
CA LYS A 156 23.20 10.50 -5.43
C LYS A 156 24.13 9.29 -5.32
N LEU A 157 25.27 9.28 -6.01
CA LEU A 157 26.26 8.19 -5.91
C LEU A 157 26.80 7.97 -4.49
N ALA A 158 26.80 9.01 -3.65
CA ALA A 158 27.25 8.89 -2.26
C ALA A 158 26.18 8.36 -1.30
N LYS A 159 24.89 8.45 -1.65
CA LYS A 159 23.77 8.21 -0.72
C LYS A 159 22.74 7.19 -1.21
N TRP A 160 22.72 6.91 -2.51
CA TRP A 160 21.79 6.01 -3.17
C TRP A 160 22.54 4.73 -3.55
N ASP A 161 21.84 3.59 -3.50
CA ASP A 161 22.39 2.29 -3.84
C ASP A 161 22.31 2.09 -5.37
N ILE A 162 23.27 2.68 -6.08
CA ILE A 162 23.40 2.52 -7.53
C ILE A 162 24.25 1.27 -7.82
N LEU A 163 23.56 0.16 -8.07
CA LEU A 163 24.13 -1.17 -8.25
C LEU A 163 24.43 -1.49 -9.72
N GLY A 164 25.26 -2.51 -9.92
CA GLY A 164 25.66 -3.02 -11.24
C GLY A 164 25.17 -4.45 -11.52
N PRO A 165 25.37 -4.96 -12.74
CA PRO A 165 24.97 -6.32 -13.11
C PRO A 165 25.62 -7.42 -12.25
N GLU A 166 26.74 -7.13 -11.60
CA GLU A 166 27.41 -8.06 -10.67
C GLU A 166 26.65 -8.29 -9.36
N ASP A 167 25.72 -7.40 -9.02
CA ASP A 167 24.90 -7.47 -7.80
C ASP A 167 23.60 -8.26 -8.03
N GLU A 168 23.32 -8.67 -9.28
CA GLU A 168 22.11 -9.40 -9.61
C GLU A 168 22.10 -10.81 -9.00
N VAL A 169 20.96 -11.15 -8.41
CA VAL A 169 20.65 -12.46 -7.89
C VAL A 169 19.30 -12.88 -8.47
N ILE A 170 19.31 -13.93 -9.29
CA ILE A 170 18.08 -14.48 -9.86
C ILE A 170 17.50 -15.53 -8.91
N PRO A 171 16.23 -15.43 -8.50
CA PRO A 171 15.58 -16.42 -7.66
C PRO A 171 15.56 -17.79 -8.34
N SER A 172 15.74 -18.85 -7.55
CA SER A 172 15.83 -20.22 -8.09
C SER A 172 14.52 -20.76 -8.66
N VAL A 173 13.39 -20.21 -8.22
CA VAL A 173 12.06 -20.52 -8.75
C VAL A 173 11.56 -19.29 -9.50
N PRO A 174 11.22 -19.42 -10.79
CA PRO A 174 10.66 -18.32 -11.58
C PRO A 174 9.36 -17.75 -10.99
N GLY A 175 9.10 -16.47 -11.25
CA GLY A 175 7.75 -15.92 -11.15
C GLY A 175 6.91 -16.27 -12.37
N VAL A 176 5.65 -15.84 -12.38
CA VAL A 176 4.74 -15.97 -13.52
C VAL A 176 4.33 -14.58 -14.00
N GLY A 177 4.43 -14.36 -15.31
CA GLY A 177 3.96 -13.16 -15.99
C GLY A 177 4.96 -12.01 -16.00
N GLU A 178 4.49 -10.79 -15.76
CA GLU A 178 5.28 -9.56 -15.82
C GLU A 178 5.30 -8.86 -14.47
N VAL A 179 6.33 -8.08 -14.21
CA VAL A 179 6.37 -7.11 -13.11
C VAL A 179 6.56 -5.73 -13.70
N TRP A 180 5.58 -4.86 -13.49
CA TRP A 180 5.61 -3.47 -13.92
C TRP A 180 6.10 -2.59 -12.77
N ILE A 181 7.10 -1.75 -13.00
CA ILE A 181 7.76 -0.92 -11.99
C ILE A 181 7.75 0.55 -12.43
N ASN A 182 7.28 1.44 -11.56
CA ASN A 182 7.43 2.88 -11.77
C ASN A 182 8.79 3.35 -11.25
N THR A 183 9.76 3.51 -12.14
CA THR A 183 11.09 4.13 -11.92
C THR A 183 10.95 5.65 -11.96
N GLN A 184 10.29 6.18 -10.93
CA GLN A 184 9.72 7.53 -10.92
C GLN A 184 10.76 8.67 -11.02
N PHE A 185 12.02 8.39 -10.72
CA PHE A 185 13.08 9.40 -10.66
C PHE A 185 13.98 9.39 -11.88
N GLU A 186 13.76 8.47 -12.80
CA GLU A 186 14.58 8.33 -14.00
C GLU A 186 14.44 9.53 -14.94
N THR A 187 15.56 10.06 -15.40
CA THR A 187 15.57 11.23 -16.28
C THR A 187 15.49 10.81 -17.74
N VAL A 188 14.52 11.37 -18.48
CA VAL A 188 14.37 11.15 -19.92
C VAL A 188 14.61 12.46 -20.68
N PRO A 189 15.62 12.54 -21.56
CA PRO A 189 15.88 13.73 -22.36
C PRO A 189 14.68 14.14 -23.22
N GLY A 190 14.26 15.40 -23.10
CA GLY A 190 13.14 15.95 -23.88
C GLY A 190 11.76 15.65 -23.29
N GLN A 191 11.66 14.87 -22.21
CA GLN A 191 10.42 14.67 -21.47
C GLN A 191 10.09 15.90 -20.65
N THR A 192 9.21 16.75 -21.20
CA THR A 192 8.80 18.00 -20.58
C THR A 192 7.28 18.15 -20.61
N ASP A 193 6.74 18.94 -19.68
CA ASP A 193 5.36 19.39 -19.76
C ASP A 193 5.13 20.47 -20.84
N ASP A 194 3.90 20.97 -20.95
CA ASP A 194 3.48 22.01 -21.89
C ASP A 194 4.21 23.36 -21.72
N ARG A 195 4.91 23.56 -20.60
CA ARG A 195 5.73 24.74 -20.29
C ARG A 195 7.21 24.53 -20.63
N GLY A 196 7.59 23.35 -21.11
CA GLY A 196 8.98 22.98 -21.38
C GLY A 196 9.79 22.66 -20.13
N VAL A 197 9.11 22.30 -19.02
CA VAL A 197 9.75 21.95 -17.75
C VAL A 197 9.98 20.45 -17.72
N ALA A 198 11.19 20.01 -17.41
CA ALA A 198 11.51 18.58 -17.32
C ALA A 198 10.61 17.86 -16.31
N LYS A 199 10.17 16.66 -16.69
CA LYS A 199 9.35 15.77 -15.86
C LYS A 199 9.99 14.40 -15.83
N PRO A 200 10.45 13.91 -14.66
CA PRO A 200 11.10 12.62 -14.56
C PRO A 200 10.09 11.46 -14.58
N GLY A 201 10.67 10.28 -14.73
CA GLY A 201 10.10 8.98 -14.46
C GLY A 201 9.79 8.18 -15.71
N THR A 202 9.94 6.88 -15.59
CA THR A 202 9.61 5.86 -16.60
C THR A 202 8.85 4.72 -15.92
N ILE A 203 8.44 3.75 -16.74
CA ILE A 203 7.91 2.47 -16.29
C ILE A 203 8.80 1.38 -16.88
N THR A 204 9.48 0.63 -16.02
CA THR A 204 10.28 -0.54 -16.39
C THR A 204 9.42 -1.79 -16.28
N VAL A 205 9.46 -2.65 -17.30
CA VAL A 205 8.75 -3.94 -17.28
C VAL A 205 9.74 -5.09 -17.30
N VAL A 206 9.54 -6.01 -16.37
CA VAL A 206 10.37 -7.19 -16.15
C VAL A 206 9.57 -8.44 -16.47
N ASP A 207 10.15 -9.37 -17.22
CA ASP A 207 9.63 -10.73 -17.34
C ASP A 207 9.91 -11.51 -16.06
N ALA A 208 8.85 -11.94 -15.36
CA ALA A 208 8.99 -12.63 -14.08
C ALA A 208 9.57 -14.05 -14.24
N ALA A 209 9.52 -14.63 -15.45
CA ALA A 209 10.03 -15.97 -15.69
C ALA A 209 11.57 -16.01 -15.82
N SER A 210 12.13 -15.07 -16.58
CA SER A 210 13.58 -14.93 -16.82
C SER A 210 14.25 -13.95 -15.87
N MET A 211 13.47 -13.08 -15.21
CA MET A 211 13.94 -11.95 -14.41
C MET A 211 14.85 -11.05 -15.25
N THR A 212 14.32 -10.56 -16.37
CA THR A 212 15.03 -9.64 -17.26
C THR A 212 14.15 -8.45 -17.60
N VAL A 213 14.76 -7.26 -17.72
CA VAL A 213 14.06 -6.06 -18.21
C VAL A 213 13.74 -6.25 -19.69
N GLU A 214 12.46 -6.27 -20.03
CA GLU A 214 11.99 -6.45 -21.41
C GLU A 214 11.83 -5.13 -22.15
N ARG A 215 11.33 -4.12 -21.43
CA ARG A 215 10.96 -2.83 -22.00
C ARG A 215 10.94 -1.73 -20.96
N GLU A 216 11.01 -0.51 -21.45
CA GLU A 216 10.84 0.72 -20.70
C GLU A 216 9.86 1.60 -21.45
N ILE A 217 8.97 2.25 -20.70
CA ILE A 217 7.94 3.14 -21.22
C ILE A 217 8.18 4.51 -20.61
N ASN A 218 8.27 5.53 -21.47
CA ASN A 218 8.46 6.91 -21.07
C ASN A 218 7.29 7.80 -21.54
N GLY A 219 7.26 9.02 -21.02
CA GLY A 219 6.21 10.00 -21.27
C GLY A 219 6.40 10.88 -22.50
N LEU A 220 7.34 10.58 -23.41
CA LEU A 220 7.60 11.43 -24.59
C LEU A 220 6.38 11.58 -25.50
N GLU A 221 5.53 10.55 -25.54
CA GLU A 221 4.31 10.51 -26.35
C GLU A 221 3.06 10.95 -25.58
N ALA A 222 3.21 11.33 -24.30
CA ALA A 222 2.09 11.70 -23.42
C ALA A 222 1.57 13.15 -23.61
N ASP A 223 2.05 13.90 -24.60
CA ASP A 223 1.72 15.31 -24.83
C ASP A 223 1.86 16.19 -23.56
N GLY A 224 2.93 15.94 -22.78
CA GLY A 224 3.22 16.65 -21.52
C GLY A 224 2.34 16.22 -20.33
N MET A 225 1.49 15.20 -20.48
CA MET A 225 0.66 14.61 -19.41
C MET A 225 1.37 13.43 -18.72
N TRP A 226 2.65 13.63 -18.42
CA TRP A 226 3.50 12.66 -17.73
C TRP A 226 4.32 13.37 -16.66
N ASN A 227 4.24 12.91 -15.43
CA ASN A 227 5.00 13.49 -14.33
C ASN A 227 5.04 12.55 -13.13
N ASN A 228 6.18 11.91 -12.91
CA ASN A 228 6.39 11.00 -11.78
C ASN A 228 5.29 9.91 -11.76
N PRO A 229 5.31 8.93 -12.69
CA PRO A 229 4.42 7.77 -12.65
C PRO A 229 4.50 7.11 -11.27
N HIS A 230 3.38 6.79 -10.65
CA HIS A 230 3.35 6.47 -9.22
C HIS A 230 2.72 5.12 -8.90
N ASN A 231 1.48 4.87 -9.32
CA ASN A 231 0.81 3.59 -9.13
C ASN A 231 0.28 3.08 -10.47
N MET A 232 0.15 1.76 -10.59
CA MET A 232 -0.37 1.10 -11.77
C MET A 232 -1.43 0.08 -11.41
N TRP A 233 -2.38 -0.12 -12.32
CA TRP A 233 -3.36 -1.21 -12.28
C TRP A 233 -3.67 -1.70 -13.69
N ALA A 234 -4.27 -2.89 -13.83
CA ALA A 234 -4.62 -3.45 -15.12
C ALA A 234 -6.13 -3.68 -15.27
N ASP A 235 -6.61 -3.70 -16.51
CA ASP A 235 -7.95 -4.20 -16.82
C ASP A 235 -8.01 -5.73 -16.66
N PHE A 236 -9.21 -6.33 -16.66
CA PHE A 236 -9.34 -7.78 -16.42
C PHE A 236 -8.80 -8.67 -17.55
N ARG A 237 -8.60 -8.15 -18.77
CA ARG A 237 -7.96 -8.90 -19.86
C ARG A 237 -6.45 -8.82 -19.82
N LEU A 238 -5.90 -7.93 -18.98
CA LEU A 238 -4.47 -7.63 -18.93
C LEU A 238 -3.97 -7.16 -20.31
N GLU A 239 -4.77 -6.36 -21.01
CA GLU A 239 -4.40 -5.71 -22.28
C GLU A 239 -4.04 -4.24 -22.06
N THR A 240 -4.54 -3.64 -20.97
CA THR A 240 -4.35 -2.24 -20.64
C THR A 240 -3.77 -2.08 -19.24
N ILE A 241 -2.79 -1.17 -19.11
CA ILE A 241 -2.26 -0.67 -17.84
C ILE A 241 -2.69 0.77 -17.64
N TYR A 242 -3.29 1.07 -16.50
CA TYR A 242 -3.60 2.42 -16.07
C TYR A 242 -2.53 2.89 -15.11
N ASN A 243 -1.95 4.06 -15.37
CA ASN A 243 -0.88 4.64 -14.55
C ASN A 243 -1.29 6.01 -14.01
N SER A 244 -1.00 6.28 -12.73
CA SER A 244 -1.19 7.60 -12.12
C SER A 244 0.07 8.46 -12.16
N ASN A 245 -0.11 9.78 -12.30
CA ASN A 245 0.99 10.75 -12.27
C ASN A 245 0.88 11.64 -11.02
N TRP A 246 1.58 11.27 -9.96
CA TRP A 246 1.35 11.81 -8.62
C TRP A 246 1.83 13.26 -8.41
N PHE A 247 2.82 13.71 -9.18
CA PHE A 247 3.20 15.12 -9.23
C PHE A 247 2.39 15.91 -10.28
N GLY A 248 1.55 15.20 -11.03
CA GLY A 248 0.70 15.72 -12.08
C GLY A 248 -0.75 15.80 -11.67
N LYS A 249 -1.60 15.64 -12.69
CA LYS A 249 -3.06 15.71 -12.56
C LYS A 249 -3.79 14.62 -13.33
N TRP A 250 -3.05 13.63 -13.79
CA TRP A 250 -3.47 12.78 -14.89
C TRP A 250 -3.33 11.32 -14.53
N ILE A 251 -4.17 10.51 -15.14
CA ILE A 251 -3.91 9.09 -15.34
C ILE A 251 -3.72 8.84 -16.84
N ASN A 252 -2.90 7.85 -17.18
CA ASN A 252 -2.67 7.40 -18.54
C ASN A 252 -3.25 5.99 -18.72
N LYS A 253 -3.77 5.72 -19.92
CA LYS A 253 -4.10 4.39 -20.42
C LYS A 253 -2.97 3.94 -21.33
N ILE A 254 -2.37 2.81 -21.02
CA ILE A 254 -1.19 2.29 -21.71
C ILE A 254 -1.53 0.90 -22.25
N ASP A 255 -1.27 0.66 -23.53
CA ASP A 255 -1.35 -0.69 -24.10
C ASP A 255 -0.24 -1.56 -23.51
N ARG A 256 -0.59 -2.69 -22.88
CA ARG A 256 0.37 -3.52 -22.13
C ARG A 256 1.50 -4.03 -23.02
N GLU A 257 1.17 -4.51 -24.22
CA GLU A 257 2.11 -5.21 -25.11
C GLU A 257 3.09 -4.23 -25.76
N SER A 258 2.59 -3.13 -26.32
CA SER A 258 3.41 -2.14 -27.04
C SER A 258 4.03 -1.08 -26.14
N GLY A 259 3.43 -0.80 -24.99
CA GLY A 259 3.77 0.34 -24.14
C GLY A 259 3.27 1.69 -24.67
N GLU A 260 2.46 1.71 -25.74
CA GLU A 260 1.89 2.94 -26.30
C GLU A 260 0.93 3.60 -25.30
N ILE A 261 1.07 4.92 -25.12
CA ILE A 261 0.13 5.72 -24.34
C ILE A 261 -1.09 6.01 -25.21
N VAL A 262 -2.16 5.22 -25.02
CA VAL A 262 -3.36 5.21 -25.87
C VAL A 262 -4.29 6.37 -25.54
N ASP A 263 -4.41 6.71 -24.25
CA ASP A 263 -5.28 7.80 -23.79
C ASP A 263 -4.76 8.41 -22.50
N SER A 264 -5.20 9.62 -22.17
CA SER A 264 -4.84 10.33 -20.95
C SER A 264 -5.96 11.28 -20.55
N ILE A 265 -6.32 11.26 -19.27
CA ILE A 265 -7.36 12.13 -18.72
C ILE A 265 -6.85 12.87 -17.49
N LYS A 266 -7.30 14.12 -17.33
CA LYS A 266 -7.06 14.91 -16.13
C LYS A 266 -8.12 14.60 -15.07
N VAL A 267 -7.73 13.95 -13.98
CA VAL A 267 -8.64 13.50 -12.91
C VAL A 267 -8.70 14.45 -11.70
N GLY A 268 -7.64 15.20 -11.42
CA GLY A 268 -7.56 15.99 -10.18
C GLY A 268 -6.12 16.31 -9.79
N GLU A 269 -5.87 16.90 -8.62
CA GLU A 269 -4.50 17.18 -8.17
C GLU A 269 -3.89 15.94 -7.48
N ALA A 270 -2.68 15.54 -7.87
CA ALA A 270 -1.93 14.44 -7.27
C ALA A 270 -2.71 13.11 -7.14
N PRO A 271 -3.18 12.52 -8.26
CA PRO A 271 -3.77 11.18 -8.24
C PRO A 271 -2.75 10.16 -7.73
N THR A 272 -3.17 9.32 -6.79
CA THR A 272 -2.29 8.37 -6.09
C THR A 272 -2.41 6.95 -6.63
N HIS A 273 -3.25 6.11 -6.03
CA HIS A 273 -3.44 4.72 -6.41
C HIS A 273 -4.58 4.57 -7.43
N ILE A 274 -4.54 3.50 -8.20
CA ILE A 274 -5.60 3.11 -9.14
C ILE A 274 -5.98 1.67 -8.83
N ILE A 275 -7.29 1.39 -8.73
CA ILE A 275 -7.80 0.02 -8.60
C ILE A 275 -9.07 -0.11 -9.45
N THR A 276 -9.18 -1.18 -10.24
CA THR A 276 -10.43 -1.54 -10.95
C THR A 276 -11.43 -2.12 -9.97
N ILE A 277 -12.70 -1.70 -10.05
CA ILE A 277 -13.81 -2.23 -9.25
C ILE A 277 -14.14 -3.66 -9.73
N PRO A 278 -13.98 -4.70 -8.90
CA PRO A 278 -14.25 -6.09 -9.28
C PRO A 278 -15.68 -6.55 -9.01
N VAL A 279 -16.57 -5.69 -8.48
CA VAL A 279 -17.94 -6.04 -8.05
C VAL A 279 -18.73 -6.74 -9.16
N PRO A 280 -18.94 -8.07 -9.10
CA PRO A 280 -19.56 -8.79 -10.20
C PRO A 280 -21.00 -8.33 -10.47
N GLY A 281 -21.32 -8.09 -11.74
CA GLY A 281 -22.66 -7.65 -12.16
C GLY A 281 -23.00 -6.19 -11.82
N SER A 282 -22.07 -5.44 -11.22
CA SER A 282 -22.20 -3.99 -11.03
C SER A 282 -22.15 -3.25 -12.38
N PRO A 283 -22.92 -2.15 -12.55
CA PRO A 283 -22.73 -1.26 -13.69
C PRO A 283 -21.36 -0.56 -13.69
N GLU A 284 -20.65 -0.56 -12.56
CA GLU A 284 -19.31 0.04 -12.40
C GLU A 284 -18.20 -1.02 -12.48
N PHE A 285 -18.51 -2.26 -12.85
CA PHE A 285 -17.51 -3.33 -12.98
C PHE A 285 -16.41 -2.93 -13.99
N GLY A 286 -15.16 -2.93 -13.55
CA GLY A 286 -14.00 -2.51 -14.33
C GLY A 286 -13.73 -1.01 -14.32
N TRP A 287 -14.57 -0.18 -13.69
CA TRP A 287 -14.25 1.24 -13.50
C TRP A 287 -13.07 1.40 -12.54
N LEU A 288 -12.29 2.46 -12.73
CA LEU A 288 -11.14 2.79 -11.93
C LEU A 288 -11.55 3.65 -10.74
N THR A 289 -10.98 3.39 -9.58
CA THR A 289 -11.05 4.25 -8.40
C THR A 289 -9.70 4.93 -8.18
N VAL A 290 -9.69 6.26 -8.05
CA VAL A 290 -8.48 7.08 -8.03
C VAL A 290 -8.53 8.17 -6.95
N PRO A 291 -7.86 7.98 -5.80
CA PRO A 291 -7.79 8.99 -4.75
C PRO A 291 -6.88 10.18 -5.11
N LEU A 292 -7.32 11.38 -4.73
CA LEU A 292 -6.62 12.63 -4.99
C LEU A 292 -5.98 13.17 -3.70
N SER A 293 -4.70 12.86 -3.48
CA SER A 293 -3.99 13.22 -2.23
C SER A 293 -3.85 14.72 -1.99
N ALA A 294 -3.92 15.54 -3.04
CA ALA A 294 -3.90 17.00 -2.92
C ALA A 294 -5.29 17.64 -2.86
N ASP A 295 -6.37 16.84 -2.87
CA ASP A 295 -7.75 17.25 -2.61
C ASP A 295 -8.35 16.33 -1.52
N LYS A 296 -9.64 16.00 -1.56
CA LYS A 296 -10.33 15.18 -0.55
C LYS A 296 -11.13 14.02 -1.14
N ASP A 297 -11.10 13.90 -2.46
CA ASP A 297 -12.03 13.09 -3.22
C ASP A 297 -11.34 11.82 -3.74
N MET A 298 -12.15 10.78 -3.95
CA MET A 298 -11.81 9.62 -4.78
C MET A 298 -12.66 9.67 -6.04
N VAL A 299 -12.01 9.71 -7.19
CA VAL A 299 -12.65 9.82 -8.51
C VAL A 299 -12.90 8.43 -9.08
N LYS A 300 -14.04 8.25 -9.75
CA LYS A 300 -14.34 7.07 -10.54
C LYS A 300 -14.21 7.36 -12.03
N VAL A 301 -13.43 6.56 -12.73
CA VAL A 301 -13.18 6.71 -14.16
C VAL A 301 -13.60 5.45 -14.89
N GLU A 302 -14.44 5.59 -15.91
CA GLU A 302 -14.78 4.52 -16.83
C GLU A 302 -13.77 4.49 -18.00
N ASP A 303 -13.31 3.30 -18.37
CA ASP A 303 -12.63 3.08 -19.65
C ASP A 303 -13.65 2.55 -20.67
N GLY A 304 -14.26 3.49 -21.39
CA GLY A 304 -15.34 3.22 -22.34
C GLY A 304 -14.88 3.14 -23.79
N PRO A 305 -15.80 2.88 -24.74
CA PRO A 305 -15.49 2.84 -26.17
C PRO A 305 -14.99 4.17 -26.75
N ASP A 306 -15.29 5.29 -26.08
CA ASP A 306 -14.87 6.64 -26.46
C ASP A 306 -13.61 7.13 -25.72
N GLY A 307 -13.01 6.28 -24.87
CA GLY A 307 -11.84 6.60 -24.04
C GLY A 307 -12.17 6.68 -22.55
N LEU A 308 -11.23 7.24 -21.78
CA LEU A 308 -11.38 7.46 -20.35
C LEU A 308 -12.39 8.60 -20.08
N ASP A 309 -13.33 8.39 -19.16
CA ASP A 309 -14.31 9.41 -18.76
C ASP A 309 -14.59 9.39 -17.25
N ILE A 310 -14.68 10.57 -16.63
CA ILE A 310 -14.96 10.69 -15.20
C ILE A 310 -16.46 10.55 -14.99
N GLN A 311 -16.86 9.51 -14.27
CA GLN A 311 -18.27 9.21 -14.00
C GLN A 311 -18.73 9.76 -12.65
N ASP A 312 -17.86 9.73 -11.65
CA ASP A 312 -18.21 10.15 -10.29
C ASP A 312 -16.99 10.65 -9.50
N SER A 313 -17.26 11.34 -8.39
CA SER A 313 -16.25 11.82 -7.45
C SER A 313 -16.86 11.91 -6.06
N VAL A 314 -16.27 11.20 -5.10
CA VAL A 314 -16.82 11.05 -3.75
C VAL A 314 -15.84 11.54 -2.69
N ASP A 315 -16.34 12.27 -1.70
CA ASP A 315 -15.56 12.64 -0.52
C ASP A 315 -15.17 11.37 0.24
N THR A 316 -13.91 11.28 0.67
CA THR A 316 -13.38 10.10 1.37
C THR A 316 -13.61 10.12 2.88
N GLY A 317 -14.23 11.17 3.40
CA GLY A 317 -14.47 11.35 4.84
C GLY A 317 -14.87 12.79 5.15
N SER A 318 -14.95 13.11 6.44
CA SER A 318 -15.31 14.45 6.88
C SER A 318 -14.14 15.44 6.78
N GLY A 319 -14.40 16.68 6.36
CA GLY A 319 -13.37 17.72 6.30
C GLY A 319 -12.43 17.59 5.09
N LYS A 320 -11.15 17.94 5.27
CA LYS A 320 -10.11 17.79 4.24
C LYS A 320 -9.31 16.54 4.56
N THR A 321 -9.44 15.51 3.74
CA THR A 321 -8.98 14.16 4.06
C THR A 321 -7.68 13.77 3.38
N HIS A 322 -7.35 14.33 2.22
CA HIS A 322 -6.11 14.03 1.49
C HIS A 322 -5.89 12.51 1.32
N PRO A 323 -6.83 11.82 0.65
CA PRO A 323 -6.82 10.38 0.56
C PRO A 323 -5.64 9.88 -0.28
N HIS A 324 -5.09 8.73 0.10
CA HIS A 324 -3.91 8.17 -0.58
C HIS A 324 -4.13 6.71 -0.98
N GLY A 325 -3.27 5.77 -0.58
CA GLY A 325 -3.20 4.44 -1.17
C GLY A 325 -4.34 3.56 -0.69
N HIS A 326 -5.49 3.62 -1.37
CA HIS A 326 -6.68 2.87 -1.01
C HIS A 326 -6.62 1.40 -1.45
N TRP A 327 -7.53 0.59 -0.92
CA TRP A 327 -7.79 -0.78 -1.34
C TRP A 327 -9.30 -1.03 -1.41
N LEU A 328 -9.73 -1.99 -2.23
CA LEU A 328 -11.11 -2.46 -2.29
C LEU A 328 -11.18 -3.86 -1.68
N THR A 329 -12.25 -4.19 -0.96
CA THR A 329 -12.43 -5.50 -0.34
C THR A 329 -12.16 -6.62 -1.35
N CYS A 330 -11.32 -7.58 -0.99
CA CYS A 330 -11.06 -8.74 -1.82
C CYS A 330 -12.36 -9.50 -2.14
N GLY A 331 -12.37 -10.19 -3.28
CA GLY A 331 -13.54 -10.94 -3.76
C GLY A 331 -14.63 -10.02 -4.31
N LEU A 332 -15.35 -9.31 -3.44
CA LEU A 332 -16.53 -8.52 -3.80
C LEU A 332 -16.22 -7.09 -4.23
N GLY A 333 -15.17 -6.45 -3.72
CA GLY A 333 -14.85 -5.04 -3.99
C GLY A 333 -15.95 -4.06 -3.57
N ASP A 334 -16.86 -4.48 -2.70
CA ASP A 334 -18.06 -3.74 -2.32
C ASP A 334 -17.78 -2.60 -1.33
N ARG A 335 -16.61 -2.62 -0.69
CA ARG A 335 -16.14 -1.58 0.22
C ARG A 335 -14.75 -1.09 -0.18
N ALA A 336 -14.52 0.21 -0.01
CA ALA A 336 -13.23 0.85 -0.22
C ALA A 336 -12.66 1.31 1.13
N ILE A 337 -11.42 0.92 1.43
CA ILE A 337 -10.69 1.36 2.61
C ILE A 337 -9.72 2.45 2.17
N VAL A 338 -9.86 3.64 2.77
CA VAL A 338 -9.17 4.84 2.32
C VAL A 338 -8.40 5.49 3.48
N PRO A 339 -7.06 5.40 3.47
CA PRO A 339 -6.20 6.16 4.38
C PRO A 339 -6.25 7.65 4.00
N ASN A 340 -6.51 8.50 4.98
CA ASN A 340 -6.58 9.95 4.87
C ASN A 340 -5.37 10.55 5.58
N VAL A 341 -4.38 10.98 4.79
CA VAL A 341 -3.01 11.24 5.27
C VAL A 341 -2.97 12.31 6.35
N PHE A 342 -3.75 13.37 6.21
CA PHE A 342 -3.83 14.37 7.28
C PHE A 342 -5.13 15.15 7.22
N LYS A 343 -5.60 15.51 8.40
CA LYS A 343 -6.80 16.28 8.65
C LYS A 343 -6.44 17.54 9.42
N GLY A 344 -6.07 18.58 8.67
CA GLY A 344 -5.69 19.86 9.25
C GLY A 344 -4.19 19.99 9.50
N MET A 345 -3.85 20.71 10.56
CA MET A 345 -2.46 20.96 10.95
C MET A 345 -1.90 19.77 11.74
N GLY A 346 -0.62 19.49 11.56
CA GLY A 346 0.07 18.35 12.12
C GLY A 346 -0.15 17.05 11.35
N PRO A 347 0.28 15.92 11.93
CA PRO A 347 0.26 14.60 11.29
C PRO A 347 -1.04 13.82 11.52
N ALA A 348 -2.02 14.35 12.26
CA ALA A 348 -3.25 13.63 12.56
C ALA A 348 -4.05 13.32 11.28
N GLY A 349 -4.37 12.04 11.06
CA GLY A 349 -5.13 11.56 9.90
C GLY A 349 -6.42 10.84 10.28
N SER A 350 -6.98 10.10 9.32
CA SER A 350 -8.07 9.14 9.56
C SER A 350 -7.98 7.93 8.64
N ILE A 351 -8.77 6.89 8.95
CA ILE A 351 -9.03 5.77 8.05
C ILE A 351 -10.54 5.74 7.80
N SER A 352 -10.96 5.75 6.55
CA SER A 352 -12.37 5.62 6.18
C SER A 352 -12.67 4.28 5.52
N VAL A 353 -13.86 3.75 5.78
CA VAL A 353 -14.46 2.64 5.04
C VAL A 353 -15.69 3.18 4.32
N LEU A 354 -15.72 3.04 3.00
CA LEU A 354 -16.80 3.50 2.13
C LEU A 354 -17.48 2.31 1.47
N ASP A 355 -18.78 2.42 1.20
CA ASP A 355 -19.44 1.57 0.20
C ASP A 355 -18.93 1.98 -1.18
N THR A 356 -18.34 1.04 -1.93
CA THR A 356 -17.62 1.33 -3.18
C THR A 356 -18.54 1.96 -4.22
N ILE A 357 -19.78 1.47 -4.35
CA ILE A 357 -20.70 1.89 -5.42
C ILE A 357 -21.35 3.24 -5.10
N SER A 358 -21.93 3.39 -3.91
CA SER A 358 -22.61 4.63 -3.53
C SER A 358 -21.65 5.75 -3.09
N GLY A 359 -20.41 5.41 -2.71
CA GLY A 359 -19.47 6.34 -2.10
C GLY A 359 -19.85 6.75 -0.67
N GLN A 360 -20.82 6.10 -0.04
CA GLN A 360 -21.22 6.41 1.33
C GLN A 360 -20.11 6.02 2.30
N VAL A 361 -19.65 6.96 3.13
CA VAL A 361 -18.79 6.66 4.28
C VAL A 361 -19.57 5.83 5.31
N LEU A 362 -19.17 4.58 5.50
CA LEU A 362 -19.74 3.62 6.45
C LEU A 362 -19.13 3.82 7.84
N ALA A 363 -17.82 4.05 7.89
CA ALA A 363 -17.08 4.37 9.11
C ALA A 363 -15.92 5.32 8.80
N GLU A 364 -15.55 6.14 9.79
CA GLU A 364 -14.33 6.96 9.76
C GLU A 364 -13.69 6.93 11.16
N PHE A 365 -12.45 6.43 11.23
CA PHE A 365 -11.64 6.40 12.44
C PHE A 365 -10.68 7.59 12.43
N GLU A 366 -10.99 8.63 13.18
CA GLU A 366 -10.13 9.80 13.32
C GLU A 366 -9.10 9.63 14.44
N TYR A 367 -7.92 10.21 14.25
CA TYR A 367 -6.90 10.31 15.29
C TYR A 367 -7.46 10.80 16.62
N ASP A 368 -7.09 10.12 17.70
CA ASP A 368 -7.41 10.50 19.07
C ASP A 368 -6.24 10.12 19.98
N ALA A 369 -5.61 11.14 20.56
CA ALA A 369 -4.42 10.97 21.39
C ALA A 369 -4.70 10.19 22.70
N ASP A 370 -5.96 10.17 23.15
CA ASP A 370 -6.37 9.53 24.40
C ASP A 370 -6.86 8.08 24.18
N ASP A 371 -6.90 7.61 22.93
CA ASP A 371 -7.36 6.28 22.53
C ASP A 371 -6.18 5.39 22.11
N THR A 372 -6.10 4.19 22.68
CA THR A 372 -4.94 3.30 22.49
C THR A 372 -4.73 2.83 21.05
N LEU A 373 -5.80 2.75 20.26
CA LEU A 373 -5.71 2.35 18.86
C LEU A 373 -5.62 3.57 17.95
N ARG A 374 -6.49 4.56 18.17
CA ARG A 374 -6.57 5.76 17.31
C ARG A 374 -5.40 6.73 17.49
N SER A 375 -4.63 6.61 18.57
CA SER A 375 -3.39 7.39 18.74
C SER A 375 -2.31 7.06 17.70
N ALA A 376 -2.41 5.90 17.03
CA ALA A 376 -1.46 5.51 15.99
C ALA A 376 -1.77 6.14 14.62
N LEU A 377 -2.94 6.77 14.43
CA LEU A 377 -3.42 7.30 13.15
C LEU A 377 -2.74 8.63 12.77
N LEU A 378 -1.42 8.60 12.71
CA LEU A 378 -0.55 9.70 12.34
C LEU A 378 0.04 9.45 10.96
N MET A 379 -0.46 10.21 9.97
CA MET A 379 -0.21 10.04 8.54
C MET A 379 -0.44 8.61 8.01
N PRO A 380 -1.69 8.10 8.02
CA PRO A 380 -2.05 6.88 7.30
C PRO A 380 -1.80 7.05 5.79
N LEU A 381 -0.96 6.20 5.18
CA LEU A 381 -0.52 6.37 3.78
C LEU A 381 -1.11 5.36 2.81
N ALA A 382 -1.05 4.07 3.13
CA ALA A 382 -1.54 3.02 2.25
C ALA A 382 -2.16 1.88 3.04
N VAL A 383 -3.05 1.15 2.38
CA VAL A 383 -3.71 -0.03 2.92
C VAL A 383 -3.55 -1.22 1.98
N GLY A 384 -3.43 -2.42 2.56
CA GLY A 384 -3.72 -3.69 1.91
C GLY A 384 -4.85 -4.38 2.66
N GLU A 385 -5.68 -5.16 1.97
CA GLU A 385 -6.80 -5.89 2.57
C GLU A 385 -6.99 -7.22 1.83
N CYS A 386 -7.39 -8.25 2.57
CA CYS A 386 -7.85 -9.55 2.07
C CYS A 386 -8.66 -10.29 3.18
N HIS A 387 -9.21 -11.48 2.89
CA HIS A 387 -10.03 -12.26 3.82
C HIS A 387 -9.22 -13.04 4.87
N VAL A 388 -8.49 -12.37 5.76
CA VAL A 388 -7.77 -13.05 6.84
C VAL A 388 -8.75 -13.80 7.75
N ASP A 389 -8.62 -15.13 7.83
CA ASP A 389 -9.50 -16.01 8.60
C ASP A 389 -11.01 -15.82 8.32
N GLY A 390 -11.34 -15.47 7.08
CA GLY A 390 -12.72 -15.31 6.60
C GLY A 390 -13.33 -13.96 6.95
N VAL A 391 -12.50 -13.02 7.42
CA VAL A 391 -12.89 -11.65 7.76
C VAL A 391 -12.16 -10.70 6.82
N ASN A 392 -12.89 -9.76 6.23
CA ASN A 392 -12.30 -8.67 5.45
C ASN A 392 -11.41 -7.83 6.39
N THR A 393 -10.09 -8.02 6.30
CA THR A 393 -9.13 -7.46 7.25
C THR A 393 -8.14 -6.56 6.55
N ALA A 394 -8.16 -5.29 6.91
CA ALA A 394 -7.30 -4.27 6.33
C ALA A 394 -6.12 -3.92 7.24
N TYR A 395 -4.95 -3.72 6.64
CA TYR A 395 -3.71 -3.33 7.29
C TYR A 395 -3.29 -1.97 6.75
N VAL A 396 -3.26 -0.95 7.61
CA VAL A 396 -3.02 0.44 7.21
C VAL A 396 -1.70 0.95 7.77
N ALA A 397 -0.77 1.34 6.90
CA ALA A 397 0.54 1.88 7.29
C ALA A 397 0.41 3.34 7.75
N ASN A 398 0.94 3.65 8.94
CA ASN A 398 0.97 4.99 9.52
C ASN A 398 2.40 5.53 9.58
N ALA A 399 2.70 6.51 8.73
CA ALA A 399 4.06 6.98 8.49
C ALA A 399 4.74 7.53 9.74
N VAL A 400 4.01 8.34 10.53
CA VAL A 400 4.62 9.09 11.64
C VAL A 400 4.67 8.26 12.91
N SER A 401 3.65 7.43 13.17
CA SER A 401 3.64 6.59 14.38
C SER A 401 4.56 5.37 14.26
N GLY A 402 4.86 4.91 13.04
CA GLY A 402 5.68 3.73 12.80
C GLY A 402 4.95 2.40 12.98
N PHE A 403 3.61 2.44 12.94
CA PHE A 403 2.73 1.28 13.10
C PHE A 403 1.92 0.96 11.84
N VAL A 404 1.54 -0.32 11.71
CA VAL A 404 0.44 -0.76 10.86
C VAL A 404 -0.79 -0.96 11.74
N THR A 405 -1.90 -0.29 11.43
CA THR A 405 -3.19 -0.46 12.13
C THR A 405 -4.03 -1.51 11.42
N VAL A 406 -4.56 -2.46 12.18
CA VAL A 406 -5.44 -3.52 11.68
C VAL A 406 -6.90 -3.11 11.87
N VAL A 407 -7.70 -3.28 10.82
CA VAL A 407 -9.12 -2.93 10.76
C VAL A 407 -9.92 -4.17 10.37
N ASP A 408 -10.92 -4.51 11.19
CA ASP A 408 -11.98 -5.43 10.79
C ASP A 408 -13.01 -4.62 9.98
N VAL A 409 -13.04 -4.87 8.67
CA VAL A 409 -13.86 -4.13 7.71
C VAL A 409 -15.32 -4.60 7.75
N ASP A 410 -15.58 -5.83 8.23
CA ASP A 410 -16.93 -6.39 8.40
C ASP A 410 -17.63 -5.81 9.64
N GLU A 411 -16.91 -5.73 10.75
CA GLU A 411 -17.40 -5.13 11.99
C GLU A 411 -17.26 -3.60 12.02
N LEU A 412 -16.54 -3.02 11.06
CA LEU A 412 -16.20 -1.60 11.02
C LEU A 412 -15.52 -1.16 12.34
N SER A 413 -14.46 -1.87 12.72
CA SER A 413 -13.75 -1.62 13.98
C SER A 413 -12.22 -1.71 13.84
N LEU A 414 -11.48 -1.03 14.72
CA LEU A 414 -10.03 -1.16 14.82
C LEU A 414 -9.69 -2.35 15.75
N VAL A 415 -8.72 -3.17 15.33
CA VAL A 415 -8.33 -4.40 16.04
C VAL A 415 -7.07 -4.18 16.88
N THR A 416 -5.96 -3.80 16.24
CA THR A 416 -4.65 -3.66 16.89
C THR A 416 -3.70 -2.74 16.10
N ASN A 417 -2.55 -2.40 16.70
CA ASN A 417 -1.46 -1.67 16.07
C ASN A 417 -0.17 -2.50 16.16
N ILE A 418 0.48 -2.73 15.02
CA ILE A 418 1.67 -3.57 14.88
C ILE A 418 2.89 -2.66 14.61
N PRO A 419 3.91 -2.65 15.48
CA PRO A 419 5.11 -1.82 15.26
C PRO A 419 5.99 -2.43 14.16
N VAL A 420 6.27 -1.66 13.11
CA VAL A 420 7.04 -2.13 11.94
C VAL A 420 8.36 -1.39 11.71
N THR A 421 8.58 -0.29 12.44
CA THR A 421 9.83 0.49 12.40
C THR A 421 10.76 0.14 13.56
N LEU A 422 12.04 0.45 13.35
CA LEU A 422 13.15 0.13 14.24
C LEU A 422 14.01 1.37 14.45
N THR A 423 14.36 1.60 15.71
CA THR A 423 15.42 2.56 16.08
C THR A 423 16.80 1.98 15.74
N PRO A 424 17.86 2.82 15.66
CA PRO A 424 19.22 2.34 15.40
C PRO A 424 19.69 1.18 16.29
N ASP A 425 19.33 1.21 17.57
CA ASP A 425 19.64 0.17 18.56
C ASP A 425 18.61 -0.97 18.59
N GLY A 426 17.71 -1.03 17.60
CA GLY A 426 16.83 -2.17 17.32
C GLY A 426 15.52 -2.18 18.11
N GLN A 427 15.18 -1.12 18.84
CA GLN A 427 13.89 -1.02 19.55
C GLN A 427 12.76 -0.70 18.57
N SER A 428 11.61 -1.37 18.71
CA SER A 428 10.39 -1.10 17.94
C SER A 428 9.38 -0.26 18.74
N GLY A 429 8.30 0.16 18.08
CA GLY A 429 7.19 0.90 18.70
C GLY A 429 7.50 2.35 19.02
N GLN A 430 8.42 2.95 18.27
CA GLN A 430 8.82 4.35 18.38
C GLN A 430 8.40 5.10 17.11
N ASP A 431 8.16 6.40 17.25
CA ASP A 431 7.73 7.26 16.15
C ASP A 431 8.89 7.63 15.20
N LEU A 432 8.53 8.35 14.13
CA LEU A 432 9.46 8.83 13.11
C LEU A 432 10.67 9.59 13.65
N TYR A 433 10.55 10.33 14.75
CA TYR A 433 11.66 11.13 15.30
C TYR A 433 12.72 10.27 15.99
N HIS A 434 12.36 9.05 16.37
CA HIS A 434 13.24 8.06 16.97
C HIS A 434 13.85 7.11 15.94
N THR A 435 13.11 6.77 14.89
CA THR A 435 13.51 5.76 13.90
C THR A 435 14.05 6.36 12.60
N LEU A 436 13.58 7.55 12.19
CA LEU A 436 13.73 8.10 10.84
C LEU A 436 13.24 7.14 9.74
N GLN A 437 12.33 6.24 10.10
CA GLN A 437 11.74 5.25 9.21
C GLN A 437 10.24 5.51 9.07
N VAL A 438 9.71 5.28 7.86
CA VAL A 438 8.28 5.43 7.54
C VAL A 438 7.76 4.16 6.86
N PRO A 439 6.71 3.51 7.39
CA PRO A 439 6.03 2.46 6.66
C PRO A 439 5.20 3.06 5.52
N ILE A 440 5.32 2.49 4.32
CA ILE A 440 4.70 3.01 3.09
C ILE A 440 3.62 2.07 2.55
N GLN A 441 3.97 1.08 1.73
CA GLN A 441 3.01 0.10 1.17
C GLN A 441 2.96 -1.15 2.03
N THR A 442 1.77 -1.74 2.18
CA THR A 442 1.51 -2.86 3.08
C THR A 442 0.47 -3.85 2.55
N PRO A 443 0.61 -4.38 1.32
CA PRO A 443 -0.34 -5.33 0.74
C PRO A 443 -0.38 -6.65 1.53
N VAL A 444 -1.59 -7.19 1.68
CA VAL A 444 -1.81 -8.55 2.17
C VAL A 444 -1.55 -9.52 1.01
N SER A 445 -0.87 -10.64 1.28
CA SER A 445 -0.63 -11.68 0.27
C SER A 445 -1.96 -12.29 -0.18
N PRO A 446 -2.10 -12.71 -1.45
CA PRO A 446 -3.32 -13.40 -1.88
C PRO A 446 -3.56 -14.73 -1.16
N SER A 447 -2.53 -15.36 -0.57
CA SER A 447 -2.68 -16.50 0.35
C SER A 447 -3.15 -16.11 1.75
N GLU A 448 -3.35 -14.82 2.03
CA GLU A 448 -3.84 -14.26 3.29
C GLU A 448 -2.97 -14.46 4.52
N GLN A 449 -1.87 -15.20 4.41
CA GLN A 449 -0.95 -15.53 5.51
C GLN A 449 -0.01 -14.38 5.88
N TRP A 450 0.33 -13.51 4.92
CA TRP A 450 1.40 -12.54 5.09
C TRP A 450 0.96 -11.13 4.75
N VAL A 451 1.52 -10.15 5.46
CA VAL A 451 1.57 -8.76 5.00
C VAL A 451 3.03 -8.38 4.83
N ALA A 452 3.38 -7.79 3.69
CA ALA A 452 4.71 -7.26 3.46
C ALA A 452 4.65 -5.74 3.56
N THR A 453 5.18 -5.16 4.64
CA THR A 453 5.22 -3.70 4.82
C THR A 453 6.58 -3.16 4.41
N ALA A 454 6.64 -2.36 3.34
CA ALA A 454 7.83 -1.62 2.95
C ALA A 454 8.10 -0.48 3.93
N VAL A 455 9.31 -0.45 4.50
CA VAL A 455 9.75 0.56 5.47
C VAL A 455 10.94 1.33 4.91
N LEU A 456 10.66 2.56 4.49
CA LEU A 456 11.61 3.52 3.95
C LEU A 456 12.39 4.20 5.08
N ALA A 457 13.70 4.40 4.91
CA ALA A 457 14.49 5.25 5.80
C ALA A 457 14.86 6.61 5.15
N PHE A 458 14.80 7.68 5.94
CA PHE A 458 15.32 9.01 5.55
C PHE A 458 16.84 9.15 5.77
N THR A 459 17.52 8.07 6.13
CA THR A 459 18.95 8.05 6.41
C THR A 459 19.63 6.83 5.80
N THR A 460 20.92 6.93 5.50
CA THR A 460 21.76 5.80 5.05
C THR A 460 22.34 4.98 6.21
N VAL A 461 22.02 5.33 7.46
CA VAL A 461 22.60 4.68 8.65
C VAL A 461 21.85 3.38 8.96
N PRO A 462 22.52 2.22 8.96
CA PRO A 462 21.88 0.93 9.17
C PRO A 462 21.44 0.72 10.63
N THR A 463 20.39 -0.08 10.81
CA THR A 463 19.96 -0.55 12.13
C THR A 463 20.76 -1.77 12.57
N SER A 464 20.89 -1.97 13.88
CA SER A 464 21.54 -3.17 14.43
C SER A 464 20.78 -4.47 14.18
N THR A 465 19.46 -4.41 13.94
CA THR A 465 18.60 -5.57 13.72
C THR A 465 18.74 -6.12 12.30
N THR A 466 18.63 -5.25 11.29
CA THR A 466 18.60 -5.68 9.88
C THR A 466 19.97 -5.56 9.20
N GLY A 467 20.88 -4.75 9.75
CA GLY A 467 22.12 -4.38 9.07
C GLY A 467 21.92 -3.46 7.86
N SER A 468 20.69 -3.01 7.61
CA SER A 468 20.31 -2.02 6.61
C SER A 468 19.53 -0.87 7.27
N ALA A 469 19.46 0.28 6.61
CA ALA A 469 18.62 1.39 7.05
C ALA A 469 17.14 1.11 6.72
N ASP A 470 16.91 0.49 5.57
CA ASP A 470 15.61 0.14 5.02
C ASP A 470 15.34 -1.37 5.18
N HIS A 471 14.06 -1.74 5.24
CA HIS A 471 13.64 -3.13 5.32
C HIS A 471 12.20 -3.33 4.85
N VAL A 472 11.84 -4.60 4.64
CA VAL A 472 10.44 -5.05 4.62
C VAL A 472 10.15 -5.78 5.93
N ALA A 473 9.08 -5.39 6.63
CA ALA A 473 8.56 -6.13 7.76
C ALA A 473 7.53 -7.14 7.25
N ILE A 474 7.75 -8.44 7.51
CA ILE A 474 6.82 -9.51 7.20
C ILE A 474 5.96 -9.75 8.44
N ILE A 475 4.66 -9.52 8.31
CA ILE A 475 3.67 -9.73 9.37
C ILE A 475 2.96 -11.05 9.07
N ASP A 476 2.86 -11.91 10.07
CA ASP A 476 1.96 -13.07 10.06
C ASP A 476 0.55 -12.61 10.45
N THR A 477 -0.41 -12.82 9.56
CA THR A 477 -1.78 -12.32 9.72
C THR A 477 -2.56 -13.06 10.82
N SER A 478 -2.22 -14.32 11.09
CA SER A 478 -2.84 -15.11 12.16
C SER A 478 -2.40 -14.64 13.55
N LEU A 479 -1.20 -14.06 13.63
CA LEU A 479 -0.62 -13.54 14.86
C LEU A 479 -0.83 -12.03 15.01
N ASN A 480 -0.94 -11.30 13.89
CA ASN A 480 -0.82 -9.85 13.83
C ASN A 480 0.51 -9.37 14.44
N GLU A 481 1.61 -10.06 14.12
CA GLU A 481 2.95 -9.75 14.62
C GLU A 481 3.99 -9.81 13.49
N VAL A 482 5.03 -8.99 13.58
CA VAL A 482 6.17 -9.08 12.66
C VAL A 482 6.98 -10.34 12.97
N VAL A 483 7.09 -11.25 12.00
CA VAL A 483 7.86 -12.49 12.11
C VAL A 483 9.26 -12.38 11.52
N ALA A 484 9.48 -11.46 10.58
CA ALA A 484 10.79 -11.19 10.00
C ALA A 484 10.97 -9.73 9.56
N TYR A 485 12.21 -9.25 9.64
CA TYR A 485 12.63 -8.00 9.01
C TYR A 485 13.66 -8.33 7.94
N VAL A 486 13.28 -8.18 6.67
CA VAL A 486 14.14 -8.49 5.53
C VAL A 486 14.86 -7.22 5.09
N PRO A 487 16.20 -7.15 5.15
CA PRO A 487 16.94 -5.96 4.72
C PRO A 487 16.78 -5.75 3.22
N THR A 488 16.69 -4.48 2.83
CA THR A 488 16.51 -4.05 1.44
C THR A 488 17.40 -2.86 1.12
N PRO A 489 17.63 -2.57 -0.18
CA PRO A 489 18.36 -1.39 -0.62
C PRO A 489 17.69 -0.07 -0.20
N ALA A 490 18.45 1.01 -0.28
CA ALA A 490 18.03 2.35 0.10
C ALA A 490 16.74 2.79 -0.61
N GLY A 491 15.78 3.27 0.17
CA GLY A 491 14.55 3.83 -0.39
C GLY A 491 13.37 2.85 -0.46
N THR A 492 13.31 1.80 0.35
CA THR A 492 12.30 0.74 0.23
C THR A 492 10.89 1.28 0.29
N HIS A 493 10.08 1.06 -0.76
CA HIS A 493 8.85 1.82 -0.93
C HIS A 493 7.69 1.02 -1.51
N GLY A 494 7.77 0.64 -2.79
CA GLY A 494 6.69 -0.10 -3.44
C GLY A 494 6.78 -1.58 -3.08
N VAL A 495 5.66 -2.22 -2.76
CA VAL A 495 5.60 -3.68 -2.60
C VAL A 495 4.25 -4.20 -3.09
N ASN A 496 4.27 -5.32 -3.81
CA ASN A 496 3.06 -6.04 -4.22
C ASN A 496 3.37 -7.52 -4.52
N TRP A 497 2.33 -8.34 -4.50
CA TRP A 497 2.45 -9.79 -4.60
C TRP A 497 2.26 -10.26 -6.04
N GLY A 498 3.14 -11.15 -6.50
CA GLY A 498 3.00 -11.85 -7.77
C GLY A 498 3.16 -13.35 -7.62
N ALA A 499 2.60 -14.11 -8.55
CA ALA A 499 2.61 -15.57 -8.50
C ALA A 499 4.04 -16.12 -8.64
N LYS A 500 4.39 -17.06 -7.76
CA LYS A 500 5.58 -17.90 -7.85
C LYS A 500 5.21 -19.19 -8.58
N LEU A 501 6.05 -19.60 -9.53
CA LEU A 501 5.78 -20.79 -10.34
C LEU A 501 5.73 -22.04 -9.45
N GLY A 502 4.64 -22.80 -9.55
CA GLY A 502 4.43 -24.02 -8.76
C GLY A 502 3.72 -23.80 -7.42
N GLY A 503 3.34 -22.56 -7.09
CA GLY A 503 2.54 -22.21 -5.90
C GLY A 503 3.21 -21.13 -5.04
N GLY A 504 2.42 -20.49 -4.17
CA GLY A 504 2.85 -19.40 -3.31
C GLY A 504 3.07 -18.08 -4.07
N TYR A 505 3.66 -17.10 -3.39
CA TYR A 505 3.81 -15.74 -3.92
C TYR A 505 5.16 -15.14 -3.58
N TYR A 506 5.68 -14.30 -4.47
CA TYR A 506 6.78 -13.40 -4.14
C TYR A 506 6.25 -12.01 -3.85
N ALA A 507 6.82 -11.36 -2.84
CA ALA A 507 6.72 -9.92 -2.67
C ALA A 507 7.80 -9.25 -3.54
N TYR A 508 7.36 -8.53 -4.56
CA TYR A 508 8.23 -7.72 -5.41
C TYR A 508 8.33 -6.33 -4.80
N VAL A 509 9.55 -5.87 -4.51
CA VAL A 509 9.82 -4.68 -3.71
C VAL A 509 10.69 -3.70 -4.48
N THR A 510 10.23 -2.46 -4.61
CA THR A 510 10.91 -1.39 -5.33
C THR A 510 11.45 -0.34 -4.38
N ASN A 511 12.45 0.41 -4.85
CA ASN A 511 13.25 1.31 -4.05
C ASN A 511 13.33 2.71 -4.69
N GLN A 512 13.10 3.76 -3.91
CA GLN A 512 13.24 5.15 -4.35
C GLN A 512 14.68 5.52 -4.69
N HIS A 513 15.64 5.01 -3.89
CA HIS A 513 17.04 5.41 -3.93
C HIS A 513 17.96 4.24 -4.32
N ALA A 514 17.43 3.26 -5.04
CA ALA A 514 18.21 2.17 -5.61
C ALA A 514 17.66 1.81 -7.00
N ASN A 515 18.53 1.33 -7.89
CA ASN A 515 18.18 0.97 -9.26
C ASN A 515 17.84 -0.52 -9.43
N VAL A 516 17.28 -1.13 -8.38
CA VAL A 516 17.01 -2.57 -8.34
C VAL A 516 15.61 -2.89 -7.79
N LEU A 517 15.08 -4.00 -8.28
CA LEU A 517 13.93 -4.71 -7.74
C LEU A 517 14.42 -5.81 -6.78
N THR A 518 13.89 -5.84 -5.56
CA THR A 518 14.13 -6.94 -4.62
C THR A 518 12.97 -7.93 -4.67
N ILE A 519 13.26 -9.22 -4.68
CA ILE A 519 12.26 -10.30 -4.67
C ILE A 519 12.36 -11.00 -3.33
N ILE A 520 11.30 -10.93 -2.54
CA ILE A 520 11.21 -11.56 -1.22
C ILE A 520 10.29 -12.78 -1.31
N ASP A 521 10.78 -13.89 -0.76
CA ASP A 521 9.98 -15.09 -0.49
C ASP A 521 9.63 -15.08 1.00
N PRO A 522 8.33 -15.03 1.39
CA PRO A 522 7.96 -15.03 2.80
C PRO A 522 8.17 -16.40 3.45
N ASP A 523 8.23 -17.48 2.68
CA ASP A 523 8.43 -18.85 3.15
C ASP A 523 9.28 -19.64 2.13
N PRO A 524 10.60 -19.36 2.05
CA PRO A 524 11.49 -19.98 1.08
C PRO A 524 11.63 -21.50 1.27
N ASN A 525 11.31 -22.03 2.45
CA ASN A 525 11.46 -23.45 2.75
C ASN A 525 10.15 -24.26 2.58
N GLY A 526 9.00 -23.58 2.57
CA GLY A 526 7.67 -24.12 2.33
C GLY A 526 7.04 -24.81 3.55
N ASP A 527 7.37 -24.41 4.78
CA ASP A 527 6.84 -25.00 6.01
C ASP A 527 5.69 -24.20 6.65
N GLY A 528 5.33 -23.06 6.07
CA GLY A 528 4.29 -22.15 6.56
C GLY A 528 4.72 -21.24 7.70
N ASP A 529 6.02 -21.14 8.01
CA ASP A 529 6.58 -20.25 9.03
C ASP A 529 7.36 -19.10 8.37
N GLY A 530 6.84 -17.87 8.50
CA GLY A 530 7.45 -16.68 7.87
C GLY A 530 8.74 -16.17 8.54
N SER A 531 9.22 -16.82 9.61
CA SER A 531 10.41 -16.38 10.34
C SER A 531 11.72 -16.52 9.56
N ASP A 532 11.73 -17.30 8.48
CA ASP A 532 12.86 -17.45 7.57
C ASP A 532 12.70 -16.68 6.25
N ALA A 533 11.72 -15.78 6.17
CA ALA A 533 11.50 -14.91 5.02
C ALA A 533 12.82 -14.22 4.58
N ALA A 534 13.06 -14.20 3.28
CA ALA A 534 14.35 -13.76 2.74
C ALA A 534 14.22 -13.06 1.39
N ALA A 535 15.14 -12.12 1.13
CA ALA A 535 15.40 -11.65 -0.22
C ALA A 535 16.06 -12.79 -1.02
N VAL A 536 15.29 -13.38 -1.92
CA VAL A 536 15.72 -14.49 -2.79
C VAL A 536 16.17 -14.02 -4.17
N GLY A 537 15.95 -12.74 -4.48
CA GLY A 537 16.41 -12.13 -5.72
C GLY A 537 16.65 -10.63 -5.60
N THR A 538 17.52 -10.13 -6.48
CA THR A 538 17.84 -8.71 -6.69
C THR A 538 18.07 -8.54 -8.19
N LEU A 539 17.27 -7.72 -8.84
CA LEU A 539 17.32 -7.52 -10.29
C LEU A 539 17.64 -6.06 -10.61
N LEU A 540 18.60 -5.84 -11.52
CA LEU A 540 18.91 -4.51 -12.01
C LEU A 540 17.77 -4.01 -12.90
N LEU A 541 17.25 -2.83 -12.57
CA LEU A 541 16.24 -2.13 -13.38
C LEU A 541 16.88 -1.24 -14.45
N ALA A 542 18.11 -0.77 -14.18
CA ALA A 542 18.88 0.04 -15.11
C ALA A 542 19.17 -0.72 -16.41
N ASN A 543 18.84 -0.11 -17.54
CA ASN A 543 18.97 -0.73 -18.86
C ASN A 543 19.93 0.02 -19.80
N GLY A 544 20.58 1.07 -19.30
CA GLY A 544 21.47 1.95 -20.06
C GLY A 544 20.74 3.07 -20.79
N SER A 545 19.61 3.55 -20.25
CA SER A 545 18.76 4.55 -20.88
C SER A 545 19.51 5.85 -21.18
N ASP A 546 19.41 6.30 -22.44
CA ASP A 546 20.18 7.43 -22.95
C ASP A 546 19.86 8.72 -22.17
N GLY A 547 20.83 9.23 -21.44
CA GLY A 547 20.70 10.47 -20.66
C GLY A 547 20.10 10.31 -19.26
N ALA A 548 19.75 9.10 -18.84
CA ALA A 548 19.30 8.82 -17.47
C ALA A 548 20.45 8.91 -16.45
N GLY A 549 21.67 8.56 -16.85
CA GLY A 549 22.87 8.69 -16.00
C GLY A 549 22.72 7.91 -14.69
N VAL A 550 22.99 8.56 -13.56
CA VAL A 550 22.83 7.93 -12.22
C VAL A 550 21.37 7.69 -11.82
N THR A 551 20.41 8.19 -12.62
CA THR A 551 18.98 7.99 -12.38
C THR A 551 18.37 6.84 -13.18
N ASP A 552 19.18 6.09 -13.93
CA ASP A 552 18.73 4.91 -14.66
C ASP A 552 18.23 3.83 -13.67
N GLY A 553 16.97 3.43 -13.78
CA GLY A 553 16.31 2.41 -12.97
C GLY A 553 15.86 2.84 -11.56
N VAL A 554 16.02 4.11 -11.15
CA VAL A 554 15.70 4.54 -9.75
C VAL A 554 14.33 5.20 -9.61
N GLY A 555 13.92 5.42 -8.36
CA GLY A 555 12.64 6.05 -8.03
C GLY A 555 11.48 5.05 -7.96
N GLY A 556 11.79 3.77 -7.80
CA GLY A 556 10.84 2.68 -7.61
C GLY A 556 9.83 3.00 -6.50
N GLN A 557 8.61 3.37 -6.87
CA GLN A 557 7.52 3.67 -5.91
C GLN A 557 6.28 2.82 -6.12
N GLY A 558 5.94 2.53 -7.37
CA GLY A 558 4.86 1.64 -7.75
C GLY A 558 5.39 0.32 -8.28
N VAL A 559 4.74 -0.77 -7.91
CA VAL A 559 5.00 -2.09 -8.45
C VAL A 559 3.69 -2.83 -8.67
N LYS A 560 3.53 -3.43 -9.84
CA LYS A 560 2.34 -4.20 -10.20
C LYS A 560 2.73 -5.47 -10.94
N PRO A 561 2.84 -6.60 -10.23
CA PRO A 561 2.93 -7.92 -10.83
C PRO A 561 1.63 -8.26 -11.57
N LEU A 562 1.76 -8.87 -12.74
CA LEU A 562 0.69 -9.44 -13.55
C LEU A 562 0.98 -10.94 -13.73
N PRO A 563 -0.03 -11.82 -13.68
CA PRO A 563 -1.45 -11.53 -13.54
C PRO A 563 -1.84 -10.96 -12.16
N LEU A 564 -2.98 -10.25 -12.09
CA LEU A 564 -3.53 -9.70 -10.85
C LEU A 564 -4.04 -10.84 -9.96
N THR A 565 -3.18 -11.38 -9.10
CA THR A 565 -3.43 -12.61 -8.33
C THR A 565 -4.34 -12.47 -7.11
N HIS A 566 -4.78 -11.25 -6.78
CA HIS A 566 -5.63 -11.03 -5.62
C HIS A 566 -7.05 -11.50 -5.89
N ASP A 567 -7.72 -11.93 -4.82
CA ASP A 567 -9.10 -12.39 -4.88
C ASP A 567 -10.05 -11.31 -5.39
N GLY A 568 -10.96 -11.68 -6.30
CA GLY A 568 -11.86 -10.79 -7.01
C GLY A 568 -11.35 -10.33 -8.37
N TRP A 569 -10.02 -10.32 -8.61
CA TRP A 569 -9.42 -9.94 -9.89
C TRP A 569 -8.98 -11.15 -10.72
N VAL A 570 -8.24 -12.09 -10.14
CA VAL A 570 -7.68 -13.22 -10.89
C VAL A 570 -8.78 -14.08 -11.51
N GLN A 571 -9.89 -14.28 -10.80
CA GLN A 571 -11.03 -15.07 -11.26
C GLN A 571 -11.68 -14.46 -12.51
N GLN A 572 -11.68 -13.13 -12.64
CA GLN A 572 -12.24 -12.45 -13.81
C GLN A 572 -11.41 -12.73 -15.06
N THR A 573 -10.07 -12.70 -14.92
CA THR A 573 -9.17 -13.08 -16.02
C THR A 573 -9.29 -14.58 -16.32
N ALA A 574 -9.29 -15.43 -15.30
CA ALA A 574 -9.37 -16.88 -15.45
C ALA A 574 -10.68 -17.34 -16.13
N ALA A 575 -11.80 -16.68 -15.84
CA ALA A 575 -13.09 -16.95 -16.48
C ALA A 575 -13.08 -16.74 -18.01
N MET A 576 -12.10 -16.01 -18.55
CA MET A 576 -11.96 -15.77 -19.99
C MET A 576 -11.08 -16.79 -20.71
N LEU A 577 -10.48 -17.77 -20.01
CA LEU A 577 -9.64 -18.79 -20.63
C LEU A 577 -10.34 -19.53 -21.77
N GLY A 578 -9.70 -19.61 -22.94
CA GLY A 578 -10.22 -20.32 -24.11
C GLY A 578 -11.42 -19.64 -24.79
N SER A 579 -11.82 -18.46 -24.32
CA SER A 579 -12.87 -17.65 -24.97
C SER A 579 -12.36 -16.91 -26.20
N GLY A 580 -11.04 -16.75 -26.34
CA GLY A 580 -10.41 -15.92 -27.36
C GLY A 580 -10.39 -14.41 -27.03
N LEU A 581 -10.75 -14.03 -25.79
CA LEU A 581 -10.69 -12.64 -25.31
C LEU A 581 -9.33 -12.25 -24.72
N LEU A 582 -8.50 -13.22 -24.34
CA LEU A 582 -7.16 -13.01 -23.81
C LEU A 582 -6.12 -13.17 -24.92
N SER A 583 -4.98 -12.48 -24.78
CA SER A 583 -3.82 -12.73 -25.64
C SER A 583 -3.25 -14.12 -25.36
N ALA A 584 -2.53 -14.70 -26.33
CA ALA A 584 -1.90 -16.02 -26.15
C ALA A 584 -0.85 -16.03 -25.02
N GLU A 585 -0.20 -14.89 -24.79
CA GLU A 585 0.74 -14.71 -23.69
C GLU A 585 0.02 -14.74 -22.34
N VAL A 586 -1.06 -13.98 -22.19
CA VAL A 586 -1.86 -13.96 -20.95
C VAL A 586 -2.50 -15.33 -20.69
N GLU A 587 -3.06 -16.00 -21.71
CA GLU A 587 -3.53 -17.39 -21.55
C GLU A 587 -2.41 -18.33 -21.07
N GLY A 588 -1.19 -18.11 -21.57
CA GLY A 588 0.00 -18.83 -21.13
C GLY A 588 0.31 -18.63 -19.65
N TRP A 589 0.27 -17.39 -19.17
CA TRP A 589 0.51 -17.08 -17.76
C TRP A 589 -0.56 -17.67 -16.84
N ILE A 590 -1.84 -17.46 -17.16
CA ILE A 590 -2.94 -17.99 -16.35
C ILE A 590 -2.91 -19.53 -16.33
N GLY A 591 -2.51 -20.17 -17.44
CA GLY A 591 -2.33 -21.63 -17.50
C GLY A 591 -1.17 -22.18 -16.66
N LEU A 592 -0.28 -21.34 -16.14
CA LEU A 592 0.81 -21.74 -15.23
C LEU A 592 0.44 -21.60 -13.74
N LEU A 593 -0.65 -20.90 -13.43
CA LEU A 593 -1.09 -20.71 -12.05
C LEU A 593 -1.63 -22.01 -11.45
N THR A 594 -1.37 -22.22 -10.16
CA THR A 594 -1.97 -23.33 -9.40
C THR A 594 -3.47 -23.09 -9.14
N PRO A 595 -4.24 -24.11 -8.77
CA PRO A 595 -5.64 -23.91 -8.35
C PRO A 595 -5.79 -22.83 -7.26
N ASP A 596 -4.96 -22.87 -6.22
CA ASP A 596 -4.97 -21.88 -5.13
C ASP A 596 -4.66 -20.46 -5.64
N GLN A 597 -3.75 -20.32 -6.63
CA GLN A 597 -3.46 -19.03 -7.24
C GLN A 597 -4.55 -18.52 -8.17
N LEU A 598 -5.35 -19.42 -8.75
CA LEU A 598 -6.51 -19.08 -9.59
C LEU A 598 -7.76 -18.78 -8.75
N ASN A 599 -7.82 -19.29 -7.53
CA ASN A 599 -8.90 -19.07 -6.58
C ASN A 599 -8.36 -18.89 -5.15
N PRO A 600 -7.73 -17.76 -4.83
CA PRO A 600 -7.22 -17.48 -3.49
C PRO A 600 -8.31 -17.51 -2.40
N GLU A 601 -9.57 -17.26 -2.74
CA GLU A 601 -10.74 -17.42 -1.85
C GLU A 601 -10.89 -18.88 -1.35
N SER A 602 -10.35 -19.87 -2.06
CA SER A 602 -10.53 -21.29 -1.73
C SER A 602 -9.91 -21.74 -0.41
N HIS A 603 -9.13 -20.89 0.25
CA HIS A 603 -8.75 -21.13 1.64
C HIS A 603 -9.96 -21.04 2.60
N HIS A 604 -11.07 -20.44 2.16
CA HIS A 604 -12.39 -20.44 2.80
C HIS A 604 -13.39 -21.45 2.17
N ASP A 605 -12.97 -22.26 1.19
CA ASP A 605 -13.77 -23.35 0.57
C ASP A 605 -13.95 -24.57 1.51
N GLU A 606 -13.54 -24.45 2.78
CA GLU A 606 -14.09 -25.35 3.79
C GLU A 606 -15.55 -24.96 4.04
N LEU A 607 -16.46 -25.86 3.65
CA LEU A 607 -17.87 -25.76 4.02
C LEU A 607 -17.96 -25.50 5.54
N ASN A 608 -18.36 -24.33 6.03
CA ASN A 608 -18.36 -24.03 7.46
C ASN A 608 -19.79 -24.10 8.02
N LEU A 609 -20.02 -25.01 8.97
CA LEU A 609 -21.30 -25.22 9.64
C LEU A 609 -21.34 -24.43 10.96
N THR A 610 -22.41 -23.65 11.13
CA THR A 610 -22.82 -23.04 12.40
C THR A 610 -24.23 -23.48 12.80
N VAL A 611 -24.47 -23.59 14.12
CA VAL A 611 -25.74 -24.06 14.69
C VAL A 611 -26.14 -23.16 15.86
N ASP A 612 -27.36 -22.64 15.85
CA ASP A 612 -27.92 -21.91 16.98
C ASP A 612 -27.94 -22.77 18.26
N PRO A 613 -27.90 -22.15 19.46
CA PRO A 613 -28.10 -22.87 20.71
C PRO A 613 -29.38 -23.72 20.69
N LEU A 614 -29.24 -25.01 21.01
CA LEU A 614 -30.37 -25.94 20.99
C LEU A 614 -31.19 -25.85 22.27
N LEU A 615 -32.33 -25.18 22.21
CA LEU A 615 -33.30 -25.11 23.30
C LEU A 615 -34.49 -26.03 23.02
N ALA A 616 -34.80 -26.95 23.94
CA ALA A 616 -35.87 -27.93 23.77
C ALA A 616 -37.24 -27.27 23.51
N GLY A 617 -37.84 -27.57 22.35
CA GLY A 617 -39.13 -27.00 21.92
C GLY A 617 -39.04 -25.64 21.21
N ALA A 618 -37.84 -25.06 21.05
CA ALA A 618 -37.61 -23.79 20.37
C ALA A 618 -37.04 -24.00 18.95
N PRO A 619 -37.17 -23.01 18.03
CA PRO A 619 -36.46 -23.04 16.76
C PRO A 619 -34.95 -22.89 16.94
N ALA A 620 -34.17 -23.58 16.12
CA ALA A 620 -32.73 -23.41 15.96
C ALA A 620 -32.39 -23.39 14.46
N THR A 621 -31.56 -22.44 14.05
CA THR A 621 -31.07 -22.29 12.68
C THR A 621 -29.72 -22.96 12.51
N PHE A 622 -29.54 -23.59 11.36
CA PHE A 622 -28.32 -24.22 10.91
C PHE A 622 -27.92 -23.53 9.61
N SER A 623 -26.65 -23.13 9.52
CA SER A 623 -26.11 -22.39 8.38
C SER A 623 -24.81 -23.04 7.95
N ALA A 624 -24.72 -23.42 6.68
CA ALA A 624 -23.50 -23.92 6.06
C ALA A 624 -23.08 -22.99 4.92
N LEU A 625 -21.92 -22.35 5.05
CA LEU A 625 -21.33 -21.43 4.07
C LEU A 625 -20.15 -22.11 3.36
N GLY A 626 -19.80 -21.71 2.14
CA GLY A 626 -18.65 -22.27 1.40
C GLY A 626 -19.02 -23.40 0.43
N ALA A 627 -20.30 -23.49 0.02
CA ALA A 627 -20.71 -24.35 -1.09
C ALA A 627 -20.86 -23.52 -2.37
N GLU A 628 -20.67 -24.10 -3.56
CA GLU A 628 -20.95 -23.36 -4.79
C GLU A 628 -22.45 -23.03 -4.93
N PRO A 629 -22.81 -21.92 -5.59
CA PRO A 629 -24.21 -21.59 -5.85
C PRO A 629 -24.99 -22.74 -6.48
N SER A 630 -26.17 -23.04 -5.92
CA SER A 630 -27.03 -24.18 -6.30
C SER A 630 -26.49 -25.59 -6.00
N GLN A 631 -25.29 -25.76 -5.43
CA GLN A 631 -24.87 -27.07 -4.91
C GLN A 631 -25.76 -27.48 -3.73
N THR A 632 -26.08 -28.78 -3.67
CA THR A 632 -26.89 -29.31 -2.57
C THR A 632 -26.01 -29.58 -1.36
N VAL A 633 -26.28 -28.88 -0.26
CA VAL A 633 -25.65 -29.10 1.04
C VAL A 633 -26.50 -30.08 1.85
N HIS A 634 -25.88 -31.12 2.36
CA HIS A 634 -26.49 -32.12 3.24
C HIS A 634 -26.15 -31.80 4.70
N PHE A 635 -27.15 -31.59 5.54
CA PHE A 635 -26.95 -31.38 6.98
C PHE A 635 -27.17 -32.69 7.72
N LEU A 636 -26.18 -33.12 8.49
CA LEU A 636 -26.15 -34.41 9.17
C LEU A 636 -26.05 -34.22 10.69
N PHE A 637 -26.54 -35.20 11.44
CA PHE A 637 -26.34 -35.25 12.88
C PHE A 637 -26.09 -36.67 13.40
N SER A 638 -25.42 -36.77 14.54
CA SER A 638 -25.22 -37.99 15.31
C SER A 638 -25.42 -37.73 16.80
N LEU A 639 -25.98 -38.71 17.50
CA LEU A 639 -26.03 -38.74 18.97
C LEU A 639 -24.90 -39.61 19.58
N ALA A 640 -24.06 -40.22 18.73
CA ALA A 640 -23.00 -41.14 19.16
C ALA A 640 -21.67 -40.43 19.44
N GLY A 641 -21.47 -39.23 18.89
CA GLY A 641 -20.24 -38.44 19.03
C GLY A 641 -19.61 -38.03 17.69
N THR A 642 -18.51 -37.29 17.77
CA THR A 642 -17.60 -37.01 16.65
C THR A 642 -16.42 -37.99 16.66
N GLY A 643 -15.78 -38.18 15.51
CA GLY A 643 -14.63 -39.07 15.33
C GLY A 643 -14.59 -39.70 13.94
N ALA A 644 -13.69 -40.67 13.71
CA ALA A 644 -13.53 -41.33 12.43
C ALA A 644 -14.79 -42.12 12.03
N GLY A 645 -15.69 -41.47 11.31
CA GLY A 645 -16.95 -42.01 10.83
C GLY A 645 -16.83 -42.82 9.55
N PRO A 646 -17.95 -43.25 8.98
CA PRO A 646 -17.97 -44.02 7.75
C PRO A 646 -17.60 -43.17 6.53
N CYS A 647 -16.91 -43.80 5.58
CA CYS A 647 -16.50 -43.20 4.31
C CYS A 647 -17.43 -43.60 3.19
N PHE A 648 -17.71 -42.66 2.29
CA PHE A 648 -18.70 -42.84 1.24
C PHE A 648 -18.10 -42.56 -0.15
N GLY A 649 -18.39 -43.45 -1.11
CA GLY A 649 -17.96 -43.24 -2.49
C GLY A 649 -18.59 -42.01 -3.14
N VAL A 650 -19.79 -41.58 -2.69
CA VAL A 650 -20.42 -40.33 -3.14
C VAL A 650 -19.68 -39.08 -2.66
N LEU A 651 -18.81 -39.23 -1.66
CA LEU A 651 -17.95 -38.18 -1.13
C LEU A 651 -16.50 -38.30 -1.65
N GLY A 652 -16.30 -38.97 -2.80
CA GLY A 652 -14.94 -39.20 -3.33
C GLY A 652 -14.10 -40.12 -2.45
N GLY A 653 -14.73 -40.88 -1.56
CA GLY A 653 -14.06 -41.72 -0.58
C GLY A 653 -13.70 -41.02 0.74
N GLN A 654 -14.04 -39.73 0.90
CA GLN A 654 -13.90 -39.04 2.18
C GLN A 654 -14.81 -39.65 3.27
N CYS A 655 -14.40 -39.48 4.53
CA CYS A 655 -15.07 -40.01 5.71
C CYS A 655 -15.74 -38.88 6.49
N LEU A 656 -16.97 -39.11 6.94
CA LEU A 656 -17.61 -38.19 7.87
C LEU A 656 -16.85 -38.18 9.20
N GLU A 657 -16.89 -37.04 9.90
CA GLU A 657 -16.37 -36.90 11.26
C GLU A 657 -17.45 -37.13 12.33
N LEU A 658 -18.55 -37.79 11.94
CA LEU A 658 -19.64 -38.21 12.80
C LEU A 658 -19.61 -39.73 13.02
N LEU A 659 -19.69 -40.15 14.29
CA LEU A 659 -19.79 -41.57 14.62
C LEU A 659 -21.16 -42.13 14.23
N ALA A 660 -21.19 -43.35 13.71
CA ALA A 660 -22.43 -44.04 13.40
C ALA A 660 -23.19 -44.47 14.68
N PRO A 661 -24.53 -44.46 14.68
CA PRO A 661 -25.41 -44.03 13.58
C PRO A 661 -25.48 -42.50 13.47
N PHE A 662 -25.54 -42.02 12.24
CA PHE A 662 -25.84 -40.63 11.91
C PHE A 662 -27.07 -40.58 10.98
N GLU A 663 -27.73 -39.43 10.95
CA GLU A 663 -28.92 -39.18 10.13
C GLU A 663 -28.78 -37.85 9.38
N ILE A 664 -29.44 -37.73 8.23
CA ILE A 664 -29.52 -36.48 7.47
C ILE A 664 -30.75 -35.72 7.96
N LEU A 665 -30.56 -34.52 8.50
CA LEU A 665 -31.64 -33.61 8.93
C LEU A 665 -32.39 -33.07 7.72
N THR A 666 -31.65 -32.56 6.74
CA THR A 666 -32.20 -31.98 5.52
C THR A 666 -31.14 -31.91 4.42
N SER A 667 -31.56 -31.57 3.21
CA SER A 667 -30.66 -31.24 2.10
C SER A 667 -31.29 -30.14 1.27
N LEU A 668 -30.55 -29.07 1.02
CA LEU A 668 -31.05 -27.91 0.29
C LEU A 668 -29.94 -27.28 -0.56
N PRO A 669 -30.29 -26.61 -1.67
CA PRO A 669 -29.33 -25.88 -2.48
C PRO A 669 -28.79 -24.66 -1.71
N ALA A 670 -27.50 -24.38 -1.87
CA ALA A 670 -26.90 -23.11 -1.49
C ALA A 670 -27.41 -21.98 -2.39
N ASP A 671 -27.53 -20.77 -1.83
CA ASP A 671 -27.97 -19.57 -2.54
C ASP A 671 -26.84 -18.95 -3.40
N GLY A 672 -27.04 -17.72 -3.88
CA GLY A 672 -26.10 -17.05 -4.78
C GLY A 672 -24.76 -16.66 -4.16
N VAL A 673 -24.63 -16.75 -2.83
CA VAL A 673 -23.39 -16.48 -2.08
C VAL A 673 -22.84 -17.75 -1.41
N GLY A 674 -23.32 -18.92 -1.85
CA GLY A 674 -22.84 -20.20 -1.33
C GLY A 674 -23.34 -20.57 0.07
N LEU A 675 -24.39 -19.91 0.56
CA LEU A 675 -25.00 -20.18 1.86
C LEU A 675 -26.20 -21.12 1.73
N ALA A 676 -26.21 -22.20 2.51
CA ALA A 676 -27.39 -23.02 2.76
C ALA A 676 -27.86 -22.81 4.21
N ASN A 677 -29.11 -22.38 4.40
CA ASN A 677 -29.70 -22.23 5.74
C ASN A 677 -31.01 -23.00 5.91
N PHE A 678 -31.25 -23.52 7.11
CA PHE A 678 -32.56 -24.00 7.48
C PHE A 678 -32.82 -23.89 8.99
N THR A 679 -34.08 -23.73 9.35
CA THR A 679 -34.53 -23.68 10.75
C THR A 679 -35.38 -24.89 11.06
N LEU A 680 -35.12 -25.55 12.19
CA LEU A 680 -35.94 -26.64 12.72
C LEU A 680 -36.38 -26.36 14.16
N THR A 681 -37.57 -26.82 14.56
CA THR A 681 -37.97 -26.81 15.97
C THR A 681 -37.31 -27.99 16.69
N VAL A 682 -36.44 -27.70 17.66
CA VAL A 682 -35.72 -28.72 18.44
C VAL A 682 -36.73 -29.56 19.22
N PRO A 683 -36.72 -30.91 19.10
CA PRO A 683 -37.67 -31.75 19.81
C PRO A 683 -37.60 -31.57 21.32
N ALA A 684 -38.74 -31.33 21.97
CA ALA A 684 -38.80 -31.18 23.43
C ALA A 684 -38.25 -32.42 24.18
N ALA A 685 -38.36 -33.59 23.56
CA ALA A 685 -37.84 -34.85 24.11
C ALA A 685 -36.30 -34.98 24.03
N ALA A 686 -35.62 -34.08 23.32
CA ALA A 686 -34.17 -34.10 23.18
C ALA A 686 -33.43 -33.40 24.34
N ALA A 687 -34.15 -32.77 25.27
CA ALA A 687 -33.56 -32.08 26.42
C ALA A 687 -32.55 -32.96 27.16
N GLY A 688 -31.34 -32.44 27.36
CA GLY A 688 -30.22 -33.10 28.00
C GLY A 688 -29.41 -34.06 27.13
N LEU A 689 -29.77 -34.25 25.85
CA LEU A 689 -28.96 -35.04 24.90
C LEU A 689 -27.85 -34.18 24.30
N ALA A 690 -26.68 -34.79 24.10
CA ALA A 690 -25.64 -34.23 23.24
C ALA A 690 -25.93 -34.60 21.78
N ALA A 691 -25.89 -33.62 20.90
CA ALA A 691 -26.04 -33.79 19.46
C ALA A 691 -24.84 -33.17 18.75
N HIS A 692 -24.33 -33.89 17.75
CA HIS A 692 -23.15 -33.56 16.98
C HIS A 692 -23.55 -33.42 15.52
N PHE A 693 -23.11 -32.37 14.84
CA PHE A 693 -23.55 -31.99 13.50
C PHE A 693 -22.37 -31.84 12.57
N GLN A 694 -22.61 -32.10 11.29
CA GLN A 694 -21.68 -31.85 10.19
C GLN A 694 -22.51 -31.59 8.93
N ALA A 695 -21.97 -30.80 8.00
CA ALA A 695 -22.51 -30.59 6.67
C ALA A 695 -21.57 -31.19 5.61
N ALA A 696 -22.11 -31.54 4.45
CA ALA A 696 -21.34 -32.08 3.34
C ALA A 696 -21.95 -31.69 2.00
N VAL A 697 -21.10 -31.43 1.01
CA VAL A 697 -21.50 -31.41 -0.41
C VAL A 697 -21.04 -32.72 -1.05
N ALA A 698 -21.97 -33.47 -1.62
CA ALA A 698 -21.69 -34.74 -2.29
C ALA A 698 -21.45 -34.53 -3.79
N ALA A 699 -20.18 -34.43 -4.20
CA ALA A 699 -19.74 -34.13 -5.56
C ALA A 699 -18.64 -35.10 -6.06
N GLY A 700 -18.54 -36.31 -5.50
CA GLY A 700 -17.51 -37.26 -5.87
C GLY A 700 -16.13 -36.78 -5.41
N ASP A 701 -15.14 -36.77 -6.29
CA ASP A 701 -13.77 -36.36 -5.95
C ASP A 701 -13.65 -34.87 -5.57
N HIS A 702 -14.71 -34.07 -5.81
CA HIS A 702 -14.82 -32.65 -5.43
C HIS A 702 -15.72 -32.44 -4.20
N SER A 703 -15.96 -33.48 -3.41
CA SER A 703 -16.72 -33.33 -2.17
C SER A 703 -15.97 -32.49 -1.15
N ILE A 704 -16.72 -31.62 -0.46
CA ILE A 704 -16.26 -30.85 0.69
C ILE A 704 -17.09 -31.21 1.92
N LEU A 705 -16.43 -31.26 3.07
CA LEU A 705 -17.00 -31.55 4.38
C LEU A 705 -16.83 -30.35 5.28
N SER A 706 -17.78 -30.15 6.20
CA SER A 706 -17.64 -29.11 7.20
C SER A 706 -16.89 -29.52 8.45
N ASN A 707 -16.51 -28.51 9.24
CA ASN A 707 -16.27 -28.64 10.67
C ASN A 707 -17.43 -29.38 11.38
N THR A 708 -17.15 -29.96 12.56
CA THR A 708 -18.19 -30.55 13.42
C THR A 708 -18.64 -29.61 14.52
N VAL A 709 -19.94 -29.50 14.74
CA VAL A 709 -20.54 -28.67 15.81
C VAL A 709 -21.21 -29.57 16.84
N SER A 710 -20.95 -29.36 18.12
CA SER A 710 -21.49 -30.19 19.20
C SER A 710 -22.23 -29.35 20.24
N HIS A 711 -23.49 -29.67 20.51
CA HIS A 711 -24.31 -28.99 21.52
C HIS A 711 -24.99 -29.97 22.46
N VAL A 712 -25.19 -29.55 23.71
CA VAL A 712 -26.18 -30.17 24.60
C VAL A 712 -27.49 -29.44 24.42
N VAL A 713 -28.57 -30.17 24.20
CA VAL A 713 -29.92 -29.59 24.12
C VAL A 713 -30.34 -29.15 25.52
N HIS A 714 -30.58 -27.86 25.70
CA HIS A 714 -30.93 -27.25 26.98
C HIS A 714 -32.44 -27.16 27.23
#